data_AF-A0A949VJX3-F1
#
_entry.id   AF-A0A949VJX3-F1
#
_cell.length_a   1.000
_cell.length_b   1.000
_cell.length_c   1.000
_cell.angle_alpha   90.00
_cell.angle_beta   90.00
_cell.angle_gamma   90.00
#
_symmetry.space_group_name_H-M   'P 1'
#
loop_
_entity.id
_entity.type
_entity.pdbx_description
1 polymer ?
#
loop_
_entity_poly.entity_id
_entity_poly.type
_entity_poly.pdbx_seq_one_letter_code
_entity_poly.pdbx_strand_id
1 'polypeptide(L)'
;MRAENTSVNKASELTAASLGTVAKSSSIQQLSRLTLPEIEAVVQLVSRVVPAGNVPGMILSGLARLPGRRIPVQKLQQDVTALFSGVEQILDQAVYAAFFAGPAAVIWGYQNLLRLAGKDPASAFPEGMWQFYADYALREDTARHTNETRGFDALLNEHGIRLDKTDRLTAWVMASIACLHQYPRLLENEWRERVSISLMEKTMREAGMETQKAKRILREWELERPYRRDEDGAMYDYPAYRRMKFDEFIRKRSQTTPEQVNMKWRDALVNAAAQDLAAYQRQMSILAYLEPGAYGEARIPFNLADAKIGVIYNDSYYMLPVCDEAGKPLDALTARAQVAALLASPFSVPSQISSLARVKRSELAGLRSKLDPMLVNDLDNLKFAPILINADVRSSSLPLSELRMTERGIGSHALTIFDTGETFVFDQSHIFFDGAWGTALSEIMTNEALSWARYLEMLDDPEPASNRIYTSLALQLSPADLALVQQAPKVTPEAGAENDRLDIKACLTLRRSFKKRSEEIELTVNDLLVLYRAIHAATYIPSRKLSDEIQRLSQSSPDVAASLKQVVGEGSRTNPSILIPMDASLKTPRERVSPLCIEAPLAELNLLPLHFETLKALDAYENAPGGNRAELFDAFDASQRKYLATLRGLGTYFSRAKDMASQGESAAAGAIKLLAHLPLPIQRLLDKIPERFDSLNNLIKGREVISNVGAVAPTSALTRFMTAKDDNNQKQLAWGVITDAKLNLRIHLRDFRPHAQALHNIGRRDLATLITQDYLDAYVEGFNRFIRDLTRIASASRKSVTKRQIKGKPAR
;
A
#
# COMPACT_ATOMS: atom_id res chain seq x y z
N MET A 1 -4.47 24.99 -41.37
CA MET A 1 -4.12 23.57 -41.61
C MET A 1 -2.95 23.31 -42.58
N ARG A 2 -2.79 23.92 -43.78
CA ARG A 2 -1.61 23.64 -44.65
C ARG A 2 -0.32 24.42 -44.29
N ALA A 3 -0.41 25.57 -43.62
CA ALA A 3 0.76 26.39 -43.27
C ALA A 3 1.48 25.94 -41.97
N GLU A 4 0.73 25.43 -40.98
CA GLU A 4 1.25 24.98 -39.67
C GLU A 4 2.17 23.75 -39.75
N ASN A 5 1.94 22.84 -40.71
CA ASN A 5 2.78 21.64 -40.87
C ASN A 5 4.21 21.95 -41.37
N THR A 6 4.44 23.11 -42.00
CA THR A 6 5.73 23.48 -42.60
C THR A 6 6.76 23.96 -41.58
N SER A 7 6.33 24.67 -40.53
CA SER A 7 7.21 25.16 -39.46
C SER A 7 7.68 24.04 -38.53
N VAL A 8 6.77 23.14 -38.17
CA VAL A 8 7.04 21.98 -37.30
C VAL A 8 8.00 20.98 -37.95
N ASN A 9 7.85 20.71 -39.26
CA ASN A 9 8.76 19.82 -39.98
C ASN A 9 10.19 20.41 -40.04
N LYS A 10 10.32 21.70 -40.34
CA LYS A 10 11.62 22.39 -40.38
C LYS A 10 12.31 22.41 -39.01
N ALA A 11 11.54 22.61 -37.94
CA ALA A 11 12.05 22.58 -36.58
C ALA A 11 12.48 21.16 -36.14
N SER A 12 11.76 20.13 -36.60
CA SER A 12 12.14 18.72 -36.40
C SER A 12 13.47 18.39 -37.08
N GLU A 13 13.64 18.81 -38.34
CA GLU A 13 14.88 18.62 -39.10
C GLU A 13 16.08 19.31 -38.42
N LEU A 14 15.90 20.55 -37.96
CA LEU A 14 16.93 21.28 -37.23
C LEU A 14 17.31 20.60 -35.90
N THR A 15 16.31 20.08 -35.19
CA THR A 15 16.52 19.33 -33.94
C THR A 15 17.32 18.05 -34.20
N ALA A 16 16.96 17.30 -35.25
CA ALA A 16 17.67 16.07 -35.64
C ALA A 16 19.13 16.36 -36.02
N ALA A 17 19.37 17.42 -36.79
CA ALA A 17 20.72 17.84 -37.18
C ALA A 17 21.57 18.22 -35.95
N SER A 18 21.04 19.08 -35.08
CA SER A 18 21.73 19.54 -33.87
C SER A 18 22.08 18.39 -32.92
N LEU A 19 21.12 17.51 -32.62
CA LEU A 19 21.33 16.33 -31.79
C LEU A 19 22.29 15.33 -32.44
N GLY A 20 22.17 15.09 -33.74
CA GLY A 20 23.04 14.20 -34.49
C GLY A 20 24.50 14.62 -34.43
N THR A 21 24.79 15.92 -34.55
CA THR A 21 26.16 16.45 -34.44
C THR A 21 26.73 16.24 -33.03
N VAL A 22 25.95 16.51 -31.98
CA VAL A 22 26.41 16.40 -30.60
C VAL A 22 26.56 14.93 -30.18
N ALA A 23 25.58 14.08 -30.48
CA ALA A 23 25.55 12.67 -30.08
C ALA A 23 26.62 11.80 -30.77
N LYS A 24 27.09 12.20 -31.97
CA LYS A 24 28.19 11.54 -32.68
C LYS A 24 29.58 11.96 -32.20
N SER A 25 29.68 12.85 -31.22
CA SER A 25 30.97 13.18 -30.60
C SER A 25 31.54 12.00 -29.81
N SER A 26 32.85 11.79 -29.89
CA SER A 26 33.56 10.69 -29.22
C SER A 26 33.35 10.68 -27.70
N SER A 27 33.23 11.86 -27.08
CA SER A 27 32.95 12.00 -25.65
C SER A 27 31.59 11.47 -25.24
N ILE A 28 30.54 11.66 -26.06
CA ILE A 28 29.19 11.16 -25.74
C ILE A 28 29.07 9.66 -26.00
N GLN A 29 29.72 9.13 -27.04
CA GLN A 29 29.77 7.69 -27.30
C GLN A 29 30.46 6.90 -26.18
N GLN A 30 31.40 7.52 -25.46
CA GLN A 30 32.05 6.92 -24.30
C GLN A 30 31.22 7.02 -23.01
N LEU A 31 30.36 8.03 -22.89
CA LEU A 31 29.52 8.27 -21.71
C LEU A 31 28.16 7.53 -21.78
N SER A 32 27.60 7.41 -22.98
CA SER A 32 26.34 6.71 -23.23
C SER A 32 26.53 5.19 -23.20
N ARG A 33 25.56 4.47 -22.66
CA ARG A 33 25.52 2.99 -22.73
C ARG A 33 24.84 2.46 -23.99
N LEU A 34 24.34 3.36 -24.85
CA LEU A 34 23.60 3.03 -26.06
C LEU A 34 24.55 2.77 -27.23
N THR A 35 24.19 1.81 -28.07
CA THR A 35 24.86 1.54 -29.35
C THR A 35 24.59 2.65 -30.36
N LEU A 36 25.42 2.76 -31.40
CA LEU A 36 25.25 3.79 -32.44
C LEU A 36 23.85 3.76 -33.10
N PRO A 37 23.27 2.58 -33.44
CA PRO A 37 21.90 2.53 -33.96
C PRO A 37 20.84 3.00 -32.96
N GLU A 38 21.02 2.72 -31.67
CA GLU A 38 20.10 3.18 -30.61
C GLU A 38 20.20 4.70 -30.41
N ILE A 39 21.41 5.27 -30.48
CA ILE A 39 21.62 6.72 -30.45
C ILE A 39 20.86 7.39 -31.61
N GLU A 40 20.99 6.86 -32.83
CA GLU A 40 20.31 7.41 -34.00
C GLU A 40 18.78 7.28 -33.90
N ALA A 41 18.28 6.17 -33.36
CA ALA A 41 16.85 5.99 -33.10
C ALA A 41 16.31 6.99 -32.08
N VAL A 42 17.05 7.26 -30.98
CA VAL A 42 16.65 8.25 -29.98
C VAL A 42 16.69 9.66 -30.54
N VAL A 43 17.71 10.02 -31.33
CA VAL A 43 17.80 11.33 -31.99
C VAL A 43 16.61 11.57 -32.91
N GLN A 44 16.25 10.58 -33.73
CA GLN A 44 15.10 10.65 -34.64
C GLN A 44 13.76 10.72 -33.90
N LEU A 45 13.66 10.07 -32.74
CA LEU A 45 12.45 10.08 -31.93
C LEU A 45 12.28 11.43 -31.21
N VAL A 46 13.34 11.95 -30.60
CA VAL A 46 13.33 13.25 -29.92
C VAL A 46 13.03 14.39 -30.89
N SER A 47 13.60 14.37 -32.10
CA SER A 47 13.37 15.42 -33.08
C SER A 47 11.91 15.51 -33.56
N ARG A 48 11.21 14.37 -33.60
CA ARG A 48 9.78 14.30 -33.97
C ARG A 48 8.86 14.71 -32.83
N VAL A 49 9.25 14.42 -31.59
CA VAL A 49 8.42 14.64 -30.39
C VAL A 49 8.63 16.05 -29.82
N VAL A 50 9.84 16.59 -29.88
CA VAL A 50 10.21 17.93 -29.37
C VAL A 50 10.91 18.74 -30.46
N PRO A 51 10.16 19.31 -31.42
CA PRO A 51 10.72 20.06 -32.53
C PRO A 51 11.10 21.48 -32.06
N ALA A 52 12.18 21.61 -31.29
CA ALA A 52 12.62 22.85 -30.64
C ALA A 52 13.92 23.45 -31.24
N GLY A 53 14.24 23.08 -32.47
CA GLY A 53 15.44 23.55 -33.18
C GLY A 53 16.74 23.16 -32.47
N ASN A 54 17.59 24.14 -32.17
CA ASN A 54 18.92 23.91 -31.59
C ASN A 54 18.91 23.70 -30.07
N VAL A 55 17.78 23.96 -29.39
CA VAL A 55 17.69 23.90 -27.92
C VAL A 55 18.03 22.50 -27.37
N PRO A 56 17.49 21.39 -27.91
CA PRO A 56 17.84 20.04 -27.44
C PRO A 56 19.33 19.71 -27.57
N GLY A 57 19.99 20.15 -28.65
CA GLY A 57 21.44 19.92 -28.85
C GLY A 57 22.32 20.72 -27.88
N MET A 58 21.92 21.95 -27.56
CA MET A 58 22.60 22.77 -26.54
C MET A 58 22.51 22.12 -25.16
N ILE A 59 21.33 21.62 -24.80
CA ILE A 59 21.09 20.92 -23.53
C ILE A 59 21.90 19.63 -23.46
N LEU A 60 21.87 18.80 -24.52
CA LEU A 60 22.65 17.57 -24.59
C LEU A 60 24.15 17.83 -24.39
N SER A 61 24.68 18.87 -25.03
CA SER A 61 26.08 19.30 -24.89
C SER A 61 26.43 19.73 -23.46
N GLY A 62 25.53 20.47 -22.80
CA GLY A 62 25.68 20.86 -21.39
C GLY A 62 25.64 19.67 -20.43
N LEU A 63 24.68 18.76 -20.62
CA LEU A 63 24.53 17.55 -19.80
C LEU A 63 25.73 16.61 -19.90
N ALA A 64 26.32 16.48 -21.09
CA ALA A 64 27.51 15.66 -21.31
C ALA A 64 28.75 16.17 -20.57
N ARG A 65 28.80 17.47 -20.24
CA ARG A 65 29.95 18.12 -19.56
C ARG A 65 29.85 18.10 -18.04
N LEU A 66 28.73 17.68 -17.46
CA LEU A 66 28.54 17.67 -16.00
C LEU A 66 29.32 16.52 -15.35
N PRO A 67 30.17 16.79 -14.33
CA PRO A 67 30.89 15.76 -13.60
C PRO A 67 29.93 14.93 -12.71
N GLY A 68 29.95 13.61 -12.83
CA GLY A 68 29.13 12.70 -12.03
C GLY A 68 27.71 12.44 -12.55
N ARG A 69 26.93 11.60 -11.86
CA ARG A 69 25.57 11.17 -12.31
C ARG A 69 24.43 12.09 -11.86
N ARG A 70 24.68 13.05 -10.96
CA ARG A 70 23.66 13.95 -10.39
C ARG A 70 23.65 15.30 -11.11
N ILE A 71 22.47 15.83 -11.40
CA ILE A 71 22.28 17.10 -12.10
C ILE A 71 21.89 18.18 -11.08
N PRO A 72 22.57 19.34 -11.05
CA PRO A 72 22.17 20.45 -10.20
C PRO A 72 20.73 20.92 -10.52
N VAL A 73 19.90 21.09 -9.48
CA VAL A 73 18.48 21.46 -9.61
C VAL A 73 18.28 22.75 -10.42
N GLN A 74 19.17 23.73 -10.26
CA GLN A 74 19.12 25.00 -10.99
C GLN A 74 19.38 24.81 -12.51
N LYS A 75 20.33 23.94 -12.88
CA LYS A 75 20.65 23.67 -14.28
C LYS A 75 19.50 22.93 -14.97
N LEU A 76 18.93 21.96 -14.26
CA LEU A 76 17.73 21.26 -14.67
C LEU A 76 16.55 22.21 -14.93
N GLN A 77 16.27 23.16 -14.01
CA GLN A 77 15.23 24.17 -14.19
C GLN A 77 15.45 24.98 -15.48
N GLN A 78 16.67 25.45 -15.70
CA GLN A 78 17.04 26.21 -16.89
C GLN A 78 16.83 25.41 -18.18
N ASP A 79 17.25 24.15 -18.21
CA ASP A 79 17.17 23.30 -19.40
C ASP A 79 15.72 22.96 -19.75
N VAL A 80 14.89 22.63 -18.75
CA VAL A 80 13.47 22.34 -18.95
C VAL A 80 12.74 23.60 -19.42
N THR A 81 12.94 24.74 -18.75
CA THR A 81 12.35 26.02 -19.18
C THR A 81 12.76 26.38 -20.62
N ALA A 82 14.02 26.17 -20.99
CA ALA A 82 14.49 26.42 -22.35
C ALA A 82 13.78 25.52 -23.39
N LEU A 83 13.56 24.23 -23.09
CA LEU A 83 12.80 23.33 -23.97
C LEU A 83 11.36 23.77 -24.12
N PHE A 84 10.69 24.13 -23.03
CA PHE A 84 9.32 24.65 -23.05
C PHE A 84 9.22 25.91 -23.89
N SER A 85 10.07 26.91 -23.64
CA SER A 85 10.10 28.14 -24.45
C SER A 85 10.35 27.86 -25.93
N GLY A 86 11.22 26.89 -26.24
CA GLY A 86 11.52 26.51 -27.63
C GLY A 86 10.36 25.82 -28.35
N VAL A 87 9.53 25.06 -27.62
CA VAL A 87 8.32 24.40 -28.17
C VAL A 87 7.15 25.37 -28.26
N GLU A 88 6.93 26.23 -27.26
CA GLU A 88 5.87 27.24 -27.23
C GLU A 88 6.00 28.28 -28.35
N GLN A 89 7.23 28.62 -28.76
CA GLN A 89 7.46 29.51 -29.91
C GLN A 89 7.01 28.90 -31.26
N ILE A 90 6.74 27.59 -31.31
CA ILE A 90 6.53 26.83 -32.56
C ILE A 90 5.10 26.26 -32.65
N LEU A 91 4.44 25.98 -31.53
CA LEU A 91 3.08 25.43 -31.49
C LEU A 91 2.07 26.53 -31.12
N ASP A 92 1.18 26.87 -32.05
CA ASP A 92 0.13 27.88 -31.84
C ASP A 92 -0.94 27.42 -30.80
N GLN A 93 -1.66 28.37 -30.21
CA GLN A 93 -2.47 28.29 -28.96
C GLN A 93 -3.67 27.30 -28.97
N ALA A 94 -3.47 26.00 -29.21
CA ALA A 94 -4.51 24.99 -29.04
C ALA A 94 -4.46 24.34 -27.65
N VAL A 95 -5.56 24.47 -26.90
CA VAL A 95 -5.71 24.08 -25.48
C VAL A 95 -5.36 22.61 -25.18
N TYR A 96 -5.54 21.66 -26.10
CA TYR A 96 -5.19 20.25 -25.84
C TYR A 96 -3.70 19.94 -26.06
N ALA A 97 -3.04 20.64 -26.99
CA ALA A 97 -1.60 20.52 -27.25
C ALA A 97 -0.79 21.30 -26.20
N ALA A 98 -1.29 22.47 -25.79
CA ALA A 98 -0.62 23.35 -24.82
C ALA A 98 -0.60 22.77 -23.39
N PHE A 99 -1.61 22.00 -22.97
CA PHE A 99 -1.71 21.53 -21.58
C PHE A 99 -1.29 20.05 -21.36
N PHE A 100 -1.21 19.20 -22.40
CA PHE A 100 -0.91 17.77 -22.25
C PHE A 100 0.26 17.30 -23.11
N ALA A 101 0.09 17.39 -24.43
CA ALA A 101 1.06 16.84 -25.36
C ALA A 101 2.38 17.60 -25.30
N GLY A 102 2.36 18.94 -25.21
CA GLY A 102 3.53 19.79 -25.10
C GLY A 102 4.37 19.49 -23.86
N PRO A 103 3.81 19.60 -22.63
CA PRO A 103 4.56 19.28 -21.42
C PRO A 103 5.06 17.85 -21.35
N ALA A 104 4.24 16.86 -21.70
CA ALA A 104 4.65 15.45 -21.70
C ALA A 104 5.74 15.18 -22.75
N ALA A 105 5.63 15.76 -23.94
CA ALA A 105 6.65 15.65 -24.99
C ALA A 105 7.96 16.30 -24.57
N VAL A 106 7.93 17.50 -23.99
CA VAL A 106 9.13 18.20 -23.50
C VAL A 106 9.84 17.38 -22.42
N ILE A 107 9.09 16.85 -21.45
CA ILE A 107 9.63 16.00 -20.39
C ILE A 107 10.23 14.72 -20.97
N TRP A 108 9.48 14.06 -21.85
CA TRP A 108 9.94 12.84 -22.51
C TRP A 108 11.21 13.10 -23.35
N GLY A 109 11.25 14.21 -24.09
CA GLY A 109 12.42 14.63 -24.85
C GLY A 109 13.61 14.86 -23.94
N TYR A 110 13.43 15.60 -22.85
CA TYR A 110 14.48 15.84 -21.85
C TYR A 110 15.03 14.53 -21.25
N GLN A 111 14.16 13.58 -20.89
CA GLN A 111 14.59 12.25 -20.40
C GLN A 111 15.46 11.49 -21.40
N ASN A 112 15.16 11.63 -22.70
CA ASN A 112 15.97 11.00 -23.74
C ASN A 112 17.31 11.74 -23.97
N LEU A 113 17.36 13.07 -23.79
CA LEU A 113 18.62 13.81 -23.74
C LEU A 113 19.50 13.38 -22.56
N LEU A 114 18.90 13.13 -21.40
CA LEU A 114 19.60 12.59 -20.22
C LEU A 114 20.23 11.22 -20.53
N ARG A 115 19.45 10.31 -21.13
CA ARG A 115 19.94 8.98 -21.54
C ARG A 115 21.09 9.09 -22.54
N LEU A 116 20.97 9.97 -23.55
CA LEU A 116 22.04 10.23 -24.52
C LEU A 116 23.30 10.79 -23.84
N ALA A 117 23.16 11.61 -22.80
CA ALA A 117 24.29 12.13 -22.02
C ALA A 117 24.87 11.12 -21.00
N GLY A 118 24.42 9.86 -21.00
CA GLY A 118 24.85 8.84 -20.04
C GLY A 118 24.33 9.07 -18.61
N LYS A 119 23.34 9.96 -18.42
CA LYS A 119 22.68 10.20 -17.14
C LYS A 119 21.50 9.23 -17.00
N ASP A 120 21.41 8.54 -15.87
CA ASP A 120 20.43 7.50 -15.63
C ASP A 120 19.20 8.08 -14.88
N PRO A 121 17.99 8.11 -15.48
CA PRO A 121 16.77 8.53 -14.79
C PRO A 121 16.47 7.72 -13.53
N ALA A 122 16.93 6.46 -13.45
CA ALA A 122 16.80 5.65 -12.24
C ALA A 122 17.66 6.17 -11.07
N SER A 123 18.63 7.06 -11.33
CA SER A 123 19.42 7.73 -10.28
C SER A 123 18.71 8.90 -9.61
N ALA A 124 17.54 9.33 -10.12
CA ALA A 124 16.71 10.36 -9.50
C ALA A 124 16.13 9.95 -8.16
N PHE A 125 15.91 8.64 -8.00
CA PHE A 125 15.35 8.03 -6.82
C PHE A 125 16.41 7.11 -6.21
N PRO A 126 17.41 7.66 -5.50
CA PRO A 126 18.49 6.85 -4.91
C PRO A 126 17.96 5.80 -3.94
N GLU A 127 16.77 6.02 -3.38
CA GLU A 127 16.07 5.07 -2.51
C GLU A 127 14.97 4.29 -3.26
N GLY A 128 14.95 4.29 -4.60
CA GLY A 128 13.97 3.57 -5.42
C GLY A 128 12.62 4.28 -5.57
N MET A 129 11.73 3.71 -6.37
CA MET A 129 10.42 4.28 -6.71
C MET A 129 9.51 4.48 -5.50
N TRP A 130 9.73 3.73 -4.41
CA TRP A 130 9.04 3.95 -3.14
C TRP A 130 9.23 5.37 -2.61
N GLN A 131 10.44 5.92 -2.76
CA GLN A 131 10.73 7.30 -2.42
C GLN A 131 9.78 8.26 -3.16
N PHE A 132 9.50 8.00 -4.43
CA PHE A 132 8.55 8.83 -5.15
C PHE A 132 7.13 8.71 -4.58
N TYR A 133 6.66 7.50 -4.27
CA TYR A 133 5.31 7.35 -3.69
C TYR A 133 5.19 8.06 -2.35
N ALA A 134 6.19 7.91 -1.48
CA ALA A 134 6.24 8.57 -0.18
C ALA A 134 6.32 10.10 -0.29
N ASP A 135 7.17 10.62 -1.18
CA ASP A 135 7.44 12.06 -1.28
C ASP A 135 6.37 12.81 -2.10
N TYR A 136 5.67 12.12 -3.02
CA TYR A 136 4.81 12.77 -4.02
C TYR A 136 3.37 12.28 -4.09
N ALA A 137 3.07 11.03 -3.73
CA ALA A 137 1.72 10.46 -3.91
C ALA A 137 0.96 10.22 -2.60
N LEU A 138 1.66 10.32 -1.46
CA LEU A 138 1.09 10.08 -0.14
C LEU A 138 1.11 11.37 0.68
N ARG A 139 0.01 11.61 1.37
CA ARG A 139 -0.09 12.60 2.44
C ARG A 139 -0.48 11.91 3.71
N GLU A 140 0.17 12.28 4.80
CA GLU A 140 0.08 11.52 6.04
C GLU A 140 -1.33 11.49 6.64
N ASP A 141 -2.16 12.49 6.32
CA ASP A 141 -3.55 12.56 6.76
C ASP A 141 -4.44 11.44 6.19
N THR A 142 -4.25 11.03 4.93
CA THR A 142 -5.01 9.94 4.29
C THR A 142 -4.24 8.62 4.19
N ALA A 143 -2.92 8.70 4.14
CA ALA A 143 -2.01 7.60 3.88
C ALA A 143 -1.68 6.77 5.12
N ARG A 144 -2.68 6.41 5.94
CA ARG A 144 -2.47 5.49 7.07
C ARG A 144 -3.24 4.20 6.88
N HIS A 145 -2.57 3.08 7.10
CA HIS A 145 -3.18 1.76 7.15
C HIS A 145 -3.24 1.28 8.61
N THR A 146 -4.12 0.33 8.88
CA THR A 146 -4.38 -0.12 10.25
C THR A 146 -4.45 -1.64 10.29
N ASN A 147 -3.88 -2.27 11.31
CA ASN A 147 -4.01 -3.71 11.53
C ASN A 147 -4.29 -4.01 13.02
N GLU A 148 -4.88 -5.17 13.28
CA GLU A 148 -5.23 -5.61 14.64
C GLU A 148 -4.58 -6.95 14.96
N THR A 149 -3.97 -7.02 16.14
CA THR A 149 -3.46 -8.26 16.74
C THR A 149 -4.29 -8.62 17.97
N ARG A 150 -4.60 -9.91 18.12
CA ARG A 150 -5.26 -10.45 19.33
C ARG A 150 -4.31 -11.15 20.29
N GLY A 151 -3.01 -11.14 19.97
CA GLY A 151 -2.04 -12.08 20.53
C GLY A 151 -1.77 -11.85 22.00
N PHE A 152 -1.71 -10.59 22.41
CA PHE A 152 -1.41 -10.20 23.78
C PHE A 152 -2.45 -10.77 24.76
N ASP A 153 -3.69 -10.26 24.72
CA ASP A 153 -4.74 -10.70 25.65
C ASP A 153 -5.14 -12.16 25.49
N ALA A 154 -5.16 -12.70 24.28
CA ALA A 154 -5.50 -14.11 24.07
C ALA A 154 -4.50 -15.04 24.78
N LEU A 155 -3.19 -14.75 24.68
CA LEU A 155 -2.15 -15.57 25.29
C LEU A 155 -2.03 -15.34 26.80
N LEU A 156 -2.27 -14.12 27.30
CA LEU A 156 -2.36 -13.89 28.75
C LEU A 156 -3.48 -14.74 29.35
N ASN A 157 -4.67 -14.72 28.72
CA ASN A 157 -5.81 -15.52 29.17
C ASN A 157 -5.55 -17.03 29.06
N GLU A 158 -4.93 -17.50 27.97
CA GLU A 158 -4.58 -18.91 27.78
C GLU A 158 -3.63 -19.43 28.87
N HIS A 159 -2.69 -18.60 29.32
CA HIS A 159 -1.70 -18.95 30.33
C HIS A 159 -2.08 -18.53 31.75
N GLY A 160 -3.26 -17.93 31.95
CA GLY A 160 -3.72 -17.46 33.26
C GLY A 160 -2.92 -16.27 33.82
N ILE A 161 -2.19 -15.56 32.96
CA ILE A 161 -1.37 -14.41 33.33
C ILE A 161 -2.28 -13.22 33.62
N ARG A 162 -2.14 -12.63 34.80
CA ARG A 162 -2.91 -11.45 35.22
C ARG A 162 -1.99 -10.25 35.38
N LEU A 163 -2.27 -9.19 34.63
CA LEU A 163 -1.60 -7.91 34.77
C LEU A 163 -2.56 -6.87 35.29
N ASP A 164 -2.06 -6.00 36.16
CA ASP A 164 -2.75 -4.75 36.45
C ASP A 164 -2.59 -3.75 35.28
N LYS A 165 -3.19 -2.57 35.42
CA LYS A 165 -3.11 -1.53 34.37
C LYS A 165 -1.70 -1.01 34.17
N THR A 166 -0.91 -0.92 35.24
CA THR A 166 0.47 -0.43 35.21
C THR A 166 1.34 -1.37 34.41
N ASP A 167 1.28 -2.66 34.69
CA ASP A 167 2.09 -3.69 34.06
C ASP A 167 1.67 -3.93 32.62
N ARG A 168 0.36 -3.87 32.33
CA ARG A 168 -0.13 -3.89 30.95
C ARG A 168 0.49 -2.76 30.11
N LEU A 169 0.42 -1.52 30.61
CA LEU A 169 0.96 -0.37 29.89
C LEU A 169 2.50 -0.42 29.83
N THR A 170 3.15 -0.85 30.91
CA THR A 170 4.60 -1.03 30.99
C THR A 170 5.09 -2.04 29.96
N ALA A 171 4.38 -3.16 29.77
CA ALA A 171 4.73 -4.16 28.77
C ALA A 171 4.79 -3.57 27.35
N TRP A 172 3.85 -2.69 26.99
CA TRP A 172 3.81 -2.02 25.70
C TRP A 172 4.82 -0.88 25.57
N VAL A 173 5.07 -0.13 26.64
CA VAL A 173 6.17 0.86 26.69
C VAL A 173 7.51 0.16 26.46
N MET A 174 7.78 -0.94 27.17
CA MET A 174 9.01 -1.71 27.04
C MET A 174 9.14 -2.36 25.66
N ALA A 175 8.06 -2.91 25.11
CA ALA A 175 8.06 -3.42 23.73
C ALA A 175 8.39 -2.32 22.71
N SER A 176 7.89 -1.10 22.93
CA SER A 176 8.17 0.04 22.06
C SER A 176 9.63 0.53 22.17
N ILE A 177 10.18 0.57 23.38
CA ILE A 177 11.60 0.88 23.63
C ILE A 177 12.48 -0.19 22.97
N ALA A 178 12.22 -1.48 23.24
CA ALA A 178 12.95 -2.59 22.64
C ALA A 178 12.89 -2.54 21.10
N CYS A 179 11.71 -2.24 20.54
CA CYS A 179 11.50 -2.08 19.11
C CYS A 179 12.42 -0.99 18.52
N LEU A 180 12.47 0.21 19.12
CA LEU A 180 13.30 1.31 18.62
C LEU A 180 14.80 1.00 18.68
N HIS A 181 15.28 0.39 19.77
CA HIS A 181 16.68 -0.01 19.93
C HIS A 181 17.08 -1.13 18.96
N GLN A 182 16.17 -2.07 18.67
CA GLN A 182 16.43 -3.21 17.80
C GLN A 182 16.09 -2.94 16.32
N TYR A 183 15.44 -1.82 16.01
CA TYR A 183 14.86 -1.53 14.70
C TYR A 183 15.84 -1.67 13.53
N PRO A 184 17.10 -1.16 13.60
CA PRO A 184 18.06 -1.33 12.51
C PRO A 184 18.35 -2.80 12.19
N ARG A 185 18.43 -3.67 13.21
CA ARG A 185 18.66 -5.12 13.05
C ARG A 185 17.42 -5.86 12.55
N LEU A 186 16.23 -5.38 12.93
CA LEU A 186 14.97 -5.88 12.36
C LEU A 186 14.90 -5.58 10.85
N LEU A 187 15.25 -4.36 10.45
CA LEU A 187 15.33 -3.98 9.03
C LEU A 187 16.42 -4.78 8.29
N GLU A 188 17.58 -5.03 8.92
CA GLU A 188 18.61 -5.88 8.32
C GLU A 188 18.08 -7.28 8.04
N ASN A 189 17.37 -7.89 9.00
CA ASN A 189 16.79 -9.21 8.78
C ASN A 189 15.77 -9.21 7.65
N GLU A 190 14.89 -8.22 7.60
CA GLU A 190 13.90 -8.10 6.53
C GLU A 190 14.58 -8.00 5.15
N TRP A 191 15.61 -7.16 5.03
CA TRP A 191 16.40 -7.00 3.81
C TRP A 191 17.13 -8.30 3.43
N ARG A 192 17.84 -8.89 4.40
CA ARG A 192 18.63 -10.13 4.26
C ARG A 192 17.76 -11.25 3.74
N GLU A 193 16.60 -11.47 4.35
CA GLU A 193 15.68 -12.54 3.97
C GLU A 193 15.28 -12.45 2.49
N ARG A 194 14.87 -11.25 2.05
CA ARG A 194 14.41 -11.01 0.68
C ARG A 194 15.54 -11.10 -0.34
N VAL A 195 16.63 -10.39 -0.09
CA VAL A 195 17.78 -10.33 -1.02
C VAL A 195 18.46 -11.69 -1.13
N SER A 196 18.63 -12.39 0.00
CA SER A 196 19.26 -13.70 0.01
C SER A 196 18.46 -14.72 -0.80
N ILE A 197 17.12 -14.76 -0.66
CA ILE A 197 16.24 -15.64 -1.44
C ILE A 197 16.28 -15.26 -2.92
N SER A 198 16.14 -13.97 -3.24
CA SER A 198 16.15 -13.47 -4.62
C SER A 198 17.47 -13.77 -5.35
N LEU A 199 18.61 -13.57 -4.69
CA LEU A 199 19.92 -13.90 -5.24
C LEU A 199 20.12 -15.41 -5.40
N MET A 200 19.57 -16.23 -4.48
CA MET A 200 19.59 -17.68 -4.62
C MET A 200 18.80 -18.11 -5.86
N GLU A 201 17.58 -17.60 -6.03
CA GLU A 201 16.76 -17.89 -7.21
C GLU A 201 17.45 -17.45 -8.51
N LYS A 202 18.09 -16.28 -8.51
CA LYS A 202 18.84 -15.76 -9.66
C LYS A 202 20.04 -16.65 -10.02
N THR A 203 20.88 -16.96 -9.04
CA THR A 203 22.10 -17.77 -9.26
C THR A 203 21.79 -19.21 -9.67
N MET A 204 20.74 -19.81 -9.10
CA MET A 204 20.24 -21.13 -9.54
C MET A 204 19.75 -21.10 -10.99
N ARG A 205 19.04 -20.03 -11.38
CA ARG A 205 18.57 -19.86 -12.76
C ARG A 205 19.71 -19.68 -13.75
N GLU A 206 20.69 -18.84 -13.43
CA GLU A 206 21.89 -18.62 -14.27
C GLU A 206 22.71 -19.90 -14.45
N ALA A 207 22.65 -20.81 -13.48
CA ALA A 207 23.27 -22.13 -13.54
C ALA A 207 22.40 -23.20 -14.24
N GLY A 208 21.26 -22.83 -14.84
CA GLY A 208 20.37 -23.75 -15.54
C GLY A 208 19.57 -24.70 -14.63
N MET A 209 19.52 -24.43 -13.31
CA MET A 209 18.84 -25.27 -12.32
C MET A 209 17.43 -24.76 -11.98
N GLU A 210 16.74 -24.13 -12.94
CA GLU A 210 15.42 -23.54 -12.70
C GLU A 210 14.39 -24.65 -12.39
N THR A 211 14.01 -24.77 -11.12
CA THR A 211 12.99 -25.71 -10.65
C THR A 211 11.78 -24.94 -10.10
N GLN A 212 10.58 -25.53 -10.17
CA GLN A 212 9.41 -24.99 -9.45
C GLN A 212 9.68 -24.83 -7.94
N LYS A 213 10.64 -25.58 -7.40
CA LYS A 213 11.09 -25.51 -6.01
C LYS A 213 11.79 -24.18 -5.70
N ALA A 214 12.62 -23.66 -6.61
CA ALA A 214 13.26 -22.36 -6.45
C ALA A 214 12.24 -21.23 -6.27
N LYS A 215 11.16 -21.22 -7.08
CA LYS A 215 10.08 -20.22 -7.03
C LYS A 215 9.20 -20.27 -5.77
N ARG A 216 9.37 -21.28 -4.91
CA ARG A 216 8.57 -21.48 -3.69
C ARG A 216 9.32 -21.14 -2.41
N ILE A 217 10.64 -20.89 -2.48
CA ILE A 217 11.49 -20.68 -1.30
C ILE A 217 10.95 -19.52 -0.44
N LEU A 218 10.57 -18.40 -1.07
CA LEU A 218 9.95 -17.29 -0.35
C LEU A 218 8.69 -17.72 0.40
N ARG A 219 7.77 -18.40 -0.30
CA ARG A 219 6.49 -18.79 0.29
C ARG A 219 6.67 -19.79 1.43
N GLU A 220 7.65 -20.68 1.32
CA GLU A 220 8.04 -21.58 2.41
C GLU A 220 8.58 -20.80 3.61
N TRP A 221 9.45 -19.80 3.37
CA TRP A 221 9.94 -18.95 4.45
C TRP A 221 8.83 -18.17 5.12
N GLU A 222 7.89 -17.58 4.38
CA GLU A 222 6.74 -16.86 4.96
C GLU A 222 5.90 -17.73 5.90
N LEU A 223 5.84 -19.05 5.67
CA LEU A 223 5.10 -20.00 6.50
C LEU A 223 5.89 -20.42 7.75
N GLU A 224 7.22 -20.49 7.67
CA GLU A 224 8.11 -20.89 8.77
C GLU A 224 8.66 -19.70 9.57
N ARG A 225 8.54 -18.47 9.05
CA ARG A 225 9.13 -17.26 9.62
C ARG A 225 8.65 -17.08 11.08
N PRO A 226 9.57 -17.06 12.05
CA PRO A 226 9.20 -16.85 13.43
C PRO A 226 8.85 -15.37 13.68
N TYR A 227 7.76 -15.15 14.39
CA TYR A 227 7.39 -13.84 14.95
C TYR A 227 7.55 -13.77 16.48
N ARG A 228 7.95 -14.88 17.09
CA ARG A 228 8.27 -15.02 18.51
C ARG A 228 9.47 -15.96 18.69
N ARG A 229 10.15 -15.85 19.82
CA ARG A 229 11.18 -16.81 20.25
C ARG A 229 10.50 -18.10 20.73
N ASP A 230 11.04 -19.26 20.34
CA ASP A 230 10.72 -20.54 20.97
C ASP A 230 11.52 -20.69 22.28
N GLU A 231 11.34 -21.81 22.98
CA GLU A 231 12.06 -22.08 24.24
C GLU A 231 13.59 -22.08 24.03
N ASP A 232 14.06 -22.65 22.92
CA ASP A 232 15.48 -22.68 22.54
C ASP A 232 16.03 -21.28 22.19
N GLY A 233 15.16 -20.32 21.90
CA GLY A 233 15.50 -18.94 21.54
C GLY A 233 15.71 -18.00 22.72
N ALA A 234 15.52 -18.45 23.97
CA ALA A 234 15.53 -17.59 25.15
C ALA A 234 16.85 -16.84 25.38
N MET A 235 17.99 -17.41 24.97
CA MET A 235 19.32 -16.81 25.09
C MET A 235 19.63 -15.72 24.06
N TYR A 236 18.74 -15.49 23.09
CA TYR A 236 18.92 -14.53 22.01
C TYR A 236 17.94 -13.37 22.12
N ASP A 237 18.35 -12.18 21.70
CA ASP A 237 17.39 -11.16 21.30
C ASP A 237 16.60 -11.62 20.06
N TYR A 238 15.40 -11.08 19.86
CA TYR A 238 14.54 -11.52 18.77
C TYR A 238 15.16 -11.34 17.37
N PRO A 239 15.85 -10.23 17.04
CA PRO A 239 16.57 -10.11 15.77
C PRO A 239 17.62 -11.20 15.55
N ALA A 240 18.44 -11.52 16.55
CA ALA A 240 19.46 -12.58 16.45
C ALA A 240 18.82 -13.95 16.24
N TYR A 241 17.75 -14.24 16.99
CA TYR A 241 17.01 -15.48 16.86
C TYR A 241 16.38 -15.64 15.46
N ARG A 242 15.71 -14.61 14.95
CA ARG A 242 15.11 -14.62 13.60
C ARG A 242 16.17 -14.83 12.52
N ARG A 243 17.34 -14.20 12.68
CA ARG A 243 18.49 -14.38 11.79
C ARG A 243 18.99 -15.82 11.78
N MET A 244 19.17 -16.41 12.95
CA MET A 244 19.59 -17.81 13.11
C MET A 244 18.62 -18.77 12.41
N LYS A 245 17.30 -18.64 12.66
CA LYS A 245 16.28 -19.50 12.01
C LYS A 245 16.27 -19.33 10.49
N PHE A 246 16.48 -18.10 9.99
CA PHE A 246 16.60 -17.89 8.54
C PHE A 246 17.87 -18.54 7.96
N ASP A 247 19.00 -18.45 8.66
CA ASP A 247 20.25 -19.09 8.24
C ASP A 247 20.12 -20.61 8.19
N GLU A 248 19.44 -21.21 9.18
CA GLU A 248 19.09 -22.63 9.15
C GLU A 248 18.16 -22.99 8.00
N PHE A 249 17.12 -22.17 7.77
CA PHE A 249 16.17 -22.36 6.69
C PHE A 249 16.88 -22.39 5.34
N ILE A 250 17.67 -21.35 5.02
CA ILE A 250 18.30 -21.21 3.71
C ILE A 250 19.38 -22.27 3.51
N ARG A 251 20.13 -22.64 4.56
CA ARG A 251 21.12 -23.72 4.52
C ARG A 251 20.47 -25.06 4.15
N LYS A 252 19.33 -25.40 4.75
CA LYS A 252 18.59 -26.64 4.41
C LYS A 252 18.18 -26.67 2.93
N ARG A 253 17.83 -25.52 2.35
CA ARG A 253 17.40 -25.41 0.95
C ARG A 253 18.57 -25.37 -0.04
N SER A 254 19.77 -24.99 0.39
CA SER A 254 20.98 -24.95 -0.45
C SER A 254 21.84 -26.22 -0.40
N GLN A 255 21.46 -27.23 0.41
CA GLN A 255 22.21 -28.50 0.53
C GLN A 255 22.40 -29.25 -0.80
N THR A 256 21.43 -29.17 -1.70
CA THR A 256 21.48 -29.83 -3.02
C THR A 256 22.08 -28.95 -4.11
N THR A 257 22.47 -27.72 -3.78
CA THR A 257 23.02 -26.74 -4.73
C THR A 257 24.53 -26.94 -4.85
N PRO A 258 25.11 -27.00 -6.07
CA PRO A 258 26.55 -27.12 -6.28
C PRO A 258 27.33 -26.01 -5.56
N GLU A 259 28.49 -26.36 -5.00
CA GLU A 259 29.26 -25.43 -4.16
C GLU A 259 29.70 -24.17 -4.91
N GLN A 260 29.99 -24.26 -6.22
CA GLN A 260 30.30 -23.09 -7.04
C GLN A 260 29.13 -22.10 -7.12
N VAL A 261 27.90 -22.58 -7.13
CA VAL A 261 26.69 -21.73 -7.15
C VAL A 261 26.45 -21.14 -5.77
N ASN A 262 26.67 -21.91 -4.71
CA ASN A 262 26.64 -21.40 -3.33
C ASN A 262 27.69 -20.29 -3.10
N MET A 263 28.92 -20.46 -3.58
CA MET A 263 29.94 -19.41 -3.50
C MET A 263 29.50 -18.13 -4.21
N LYS A 264 29.05 -18.24 -5.47
CA LYS A 264 28.55 -17.09 -6.23
C LYS A 264 27.39 -16.37 -5.52
N TRP A 265 26.48 -17.13 -4.92
CA TRP A 265 25.37 -16.57 -4.13
C TRP A 265 25.86 -15.82 -2.89
N ARG A 266 26.79 -16.41 -2.11
CA ARG A 266 27.36 -15.75 -0.92
C ARG A 266 28.09 -14.46 -1.30
N ASP A 267 28.90 -14.48 -2.35
CA ASP A 267 29.63 -13.30 -2.83
C ASP A 267 28.67 -12.20 -3.30
N ALA A 268 27.62 -12.57 -4.03
CA ALA A 268 26.59 -11.64 -4.45
C ALA A 268 25.86 -11.00 -3.27
N LEU A 269 25.57 -11.77 -2.21
CA LEU A 269 24.91 -11.29 -1.01
C LEU A 269 25.79 -10.30 -0.22
N VAL A 270 27.09 -10.59 -0.08
CA VAL A 270 28.05 -9.68 0.57
C VAL A 270 28.15 -8.36 -0.20
N ASN A 271 28.26 -8.44 -1.52
CA ASN A 271 28.31 -7.25 -2.38
C ASN A 271 27.04 -6.41 -2.30
N ALA A 272 25.86 -7.06 -2.31
CA ALA A 272 24.58 -6.37 -2.17
C ALA A 272 24.44 -5.70 -0.79
N ALA A 273 24.91 -6.35 0.28
CA ALA A 273 24.83 -5.78 1.63
C ALA A 273 25.71 -4.53 1.76
N ALA A 274 26.91 -4.55 1.18
CA ALA A 274 27.80 -3.40 1.16
C ALA A 274 27.24 -2.21 0.36
N GLN A 275 26.41 -2.47 -0.65
CA GLN A 275 25.87 -1.45 -1.54
C GLN A 275 24.53 -0.86 -1.04
N ASP A 276 23.59 -1.73 -0.64
CA ASP A 276 22.18 -1.34 -0.54
C ASP A 276 21.62 -1.31 0.89
N LEU A 277 22.18 -2.08 1.82
CA LEU A 277 21.58 -2.27 3.15
C LEU A 277 21.46 -0.96 3.94
N ALA A 278 22.51 -0.14 3.95
CA ALA A 278 22.50 1.12 4.70
C ALA A 278 21.49 2.13 4.13
N ALA A 279 21.31 2.16 2.80
CA ALA A 279 20.29 2.99 2.17
C ALA A 279 18.89 2.50 2.52
N TYR A 280 18.69 1.18 2.48
CA TYR A 280 17.43 0.57 2.88
C TYR A 280 17.06 0.86 4.35
N GLN A 281 18.02 0.73 5.28
CA GLN A 281 17.80 1.05 6.69
C GLN A 281 17.44 2.53 6.90
N ARG A 282 18.12 3.45 6.19
CA ARG A 282 17.77 4.87 6.24
C ARG A 282 16.38 5.14 5.71
N GLN A 283 16.02 4.53 4.58
CA GLN A 283 14.70 4.69 3.95
C GLN A 283 13.58 4.22 4.89
N MET A 284 13.73 3.05 5.51
CA MET A 284 12.68 2.39 6.30
C MET A 284 12.69 2.74 7.79
N SER A 285 13.67 3.52 8.26
CA SER A 285 13.77 3.90 9.68
C SER A 285 12.53 4.66 10.18
N ILE A 286 12.14 4.44 11.42
CA ILE A 286 11.06 5.19 12.08
C ILE A 286 11.60 6.28 13.01
N LEU A 287 12.93 6.43 13.11
CA LEU A 287 13.59 7.52 13.83
C LEU A 287 13.64 8.78 12.95
N ALA A 288 12.48 9.22 12.53
CA ALA A 288 12.27 10.45 11.80
C ALA A 288 10.84 10.96 12.04
N TYR A 289 10.65 12.27 11.96
CA TYR A 289 9.32 12.87 11.98
C TYR A 289 8.97 13.42 10.60
N LEU A 290 7.68 13.63 10.35
CA LEU A 290 7.20 14.25 9.11
C LEU A 290 6.88 15.72 9.31
N GLU A 291 7.57 16.56 8.55
CA GLU A 291 7.31 17.98 8.46
C GLU A 291 6.38 18.27 7.27
N PRO A 292 5.20 18.87 7.52
CA PRO A 292 4.23 19.13 6.45
C PRO A 292 4.75 20.23 5.53
N GLY A 293 4.86 19.91 4.25
CA GLY A 293 5.02 20.90 3.19
C GLY A 293 3.70 21.18 2.49
N ALA A 294 3.62 22.30 1.77
CA ALA A 294 2.47 22.62 0.92
C ALA A 294 2.18 21.51 -0.11
N TYR A 295 3.19 20.74 -0.53
CA TYR A 295 3.10 19.80 -1.66
C TYR A 295 3.61 18.38 -1.41
N GLY A 296 4.23 18.10 -0.26
CA GLY A 296 4.67 16.76 0.13
C GLY A 296 5.01 16.73 1.62
N GLU A 297 5.49 15.59 2.08
CA GLU A 297 6.02 15.42 3.44
C GLU A 297 7.55 15.42 3.39
N ALA A 298 8.20 16.13 4.30
CA ALA A 298 9.64 16.02 4.48
C ALA A 298 9.92 15.11 5.68
N ARG A 299 10.64 14.01 5.42
CA ARG A 299 11.07 13.10 6.49
C ARG A 299 12.39 13.57 7.09
N ILE A 300 12.33 14.02 8.34
CA ILE A 300 13.48 14.57 9.06
C ILE A 300 14.01 13.55 10.08
N PRO A 301 15.18 12.94 9.85
CA PRO A 301 15.76 11.98 10.77
C PRO A 301 16.23 12.64 12.08
N PHE A 302 16.16 11.89 13.17
CA PHE A 302 16.71 12.28 14.48
C PHE A 302 17.41 11.09 15.15
N ASN A 303 18.18 11.35 16.22
CA ASN A 303 18.95 10.30 16.87
C ASN A 303 18.09 9.52 17.86
N LEU A 304 18.46 8.26 18.12
CA LEU A 304 17.77 7.42 19.09
C LEU A 304 17.73 8.05 20.50
N ALA A 305 18.77 8.79 20.89
CA ALA A 305 18.83 9.47 22.19
C ALA A 305 17.77 10.57 22.35
N ASP A 306 17.32 11.16 21.25
CA ASP A 306 16.28 12.20 21.24
C ASP A 306 14.87 11.58 21.27
N ALA A 307 14.77 10.28 20.93
CA ALA A 307 13.49 9.59 20.78
C ALA A 307 12.77 9.41 22.13
N LYS A 308 11.45 9.50 22.08
CA LYS A 308 10.55 9.28 23.21
C LYS A 308 9.46 8.26 22.85
N ILE A 309 8.81 7.67 23.84
CA ILE A 309 7.52 6.99 23.67
C ILE A 309 6.43 7.96 24.11
N GLY A 310 5.47 8.21 23.23
CA GLY A 310 4.27 8.96 23.58
C GLY A 310 3.24 8.04 24.24
N VAL A 311 2.74 8.40 25.40
CA VAL A 311 1.64 7.70 26.10
C VAL A 311 0.46 8.65 26.18
N ILE A 312 -0.69 8.23 25.67
CA ILE A 312 -1.96 8.94 25.77
C ILE A 312 -2.79 8.22 26.82
N TYR A 313 -3.16 8.95 27.88
CA TYR A 313 -4.01 8.43 28.94
C TYR A 313 -4.94 9.52 29.48
N ASN A 314 -6.23 9.22 29.54
CA ASN A 314 -7.32 10.16 29.78
C ASN A 314 -7.17 11.42 28.91
N ASP A 315 -6.98 11.23 27.61
CA ASP A 315 -6.75 12.29 26.61
C ASP A 315 -5.55 13.21 26.92
N SER A 316 -4.65 12.81 27.83
CA SER A 316 -3.44 13.57 28.21
C SER A 316 -2.19 12.89 27.66
N TYR A 317 -1.21 13.68 27.24
CA TYR A 317 -0.01 13.18 26.54
C TYR A 317 1.22 13.25 27.45
N TYR A 318 1.93 12.13 27.52
CA TYR A 318 3.15 11.98 28.30
C TYR A 318 4.27 11.43 27.41
N MET A 319 5.47 11.96 27.57
CA MET A 319 6.63 11.62 26.74
C MET A 319 7.68 10.96 27.62
N LEU A 320 7.88 9.65 27.46
CA LEU A 320 8.90 8.88 28.19
C LEU A 320 10.19 8.77 27.36
N PRO A 321 11.38 8.98 27.94
CA PRO A 321 12.64 8.71 27.26
C PRO A 321 12.80 7.23 26.91
N VAL A 322 13.41 6.93 25.76
CA VAL A 322 13.76 5.54 25.38
C VAL A 322 15.15 5.13 25.86
N CYS A 323 15.96 6.10 26.27
CA CYS A 323 17.30 5.91 26.79
C CYS A 323 17.45 6.46 28.21
N ASP A 324 18.31 5.83 29.00
CA ASP A 324 18.83 6.39 30.25
C ASP A 324 19.88 7.50 29.98
N GLU A 325 20.43 8.09 31.05
CA GLU A 325 21.47 9.13 30.95
C GLU A 325 22.77 8.64 30.29
N ALA A 326 23.02 7.32 30.31
CA ALA A 326 24.18 6.69 29.67
C ALA A 326 23.92 6.32 28.20
N GLY A 327 22.72 6.60 27.67
CA GLY A 327 22.32 6.27 26.30
C GLY A 327 21.93 4.81 26.09
N LYS A 328 21.77 4.01 27.15
CA LYS A 328 21.30 2.62 27.09
C LYS A 328 19.77 2.57 27.11
N PRO A 329 19.13 1.47 26.68
CA PRO A 329 17.69 1.31 26.83
C PRO A 329 17.25 1.55 28.28
N LEU A 330 16.16 2.30 28.46
CA LEU A 330 15.56 2.49 29.77
C LEU A 330 15.22 1.13 30.39
N ASP A 331 15.57 0.92 31.65
CA ASP A 331 15.32 -0.36 32.33
C ASP A 331 13.84 -0.55 32.68
N ALA A 332 13.43 -1.81 32.77
CA ALA A 332 12.03 -2.17 32.96
C ALA A 332 11.45 -1.69 34.29
N LEU A 333 12.23 -1.70 35.38
CA LEU A 333 11.75 -1.29 36.70
C LEU A 333 11.56 0.23 36.75
N THR A 334 12.50 1.00 36.19
CA THR A 334 12.35 2.44 36.04
C THR A 334 11.14 2.76 35.16
N ALA A 335 11.00 2.13 34.00
CA ALA A 335 9.85 2.35 33.13
C ALA A 335 8.53 2.05 33.85
N ARG A 336 8.45 0.93 34.58
CA ARG A 336 7.30 0.52 35.39
C ARG A 336 6.94 1.57 36.45
N ALA A 337 7.93 2.05 37.20
CA ALA A 337 7.71 3.07 38.22
C ALA A 337 7.26 4.42 37.64
N GLN A 338 7.77 4.79 36.45
CA GLN A 338 7.33 6.00 35.73
C GLN A 338 5.89 5.85 35.20
N VAL A 339 5.53 4.68 34.68
CA VAL A 339 4.15 4.38 34.26
C VAL A 339 3.21 4.42 35.45
N ALA A 340 3.58 3.86 36.60
CA ALA A 340 2.81 3.95 37.84
C ALA A 340 2.60 5.41 38.27
N ALA A 341 3.65 6.24 38.23
CA ALA A 341 3.57 7.66 38.55
C ALA A 341 2.70 8.46 37.55
N LEU A 342 2.75 8.10 36.27
CA LEU A 342 1.91 8.66 35.21
C LEU A 342 0.44 8.33 35.47
N LEU A 343 0.11 7.06 35.71
CA LEU A 343 -1.27 6.61 35.93
C LEU A 343 -1.86 7.19 37.23
N ALA A 344 -1.02 7.44 38.24
CA ALA A 344 -1.41 8.08 39.50
C ALA A 344 -1.42 9.62 39.43
N SER A 345 -0.97 10.23 38.32
CA SER A 345 -0.95 11.68 38.19
C SER A 345 -2.38 12.25 38.14
N PRO A 346 -2.62 13.41 38.78
CA PRO A 346 -3.93 14.05 38.71
C PRO A 346 -4.26 14.38 37.26
N PHE A 347 -5.52 14.14 36.90
CA PHE A 347 -6.04 14.39 35.56
C PHE A 347 -5.80 15.86 35.15
N SER A 348 -5.06 16.05 34.07
CA SER A 348 -4.98 17.32 33.34
C SER A 348 -6.20 17.50 32.44
N VAL A 349 -6.49 18.73 32.04
CA VAL A 349 -7.54 19.02 31.05
C VAL A 349 -7.26 18.19 29.78
N PRO A 350 -8.26 17.48 29.22
CA PRO A 350 -8.12 16.71 27.99
C PRO A 350 -7.47 17.51 26.86
N SER A 351 -6.57 16.87 26.13
CA SER A 351 -6.06 17.42 24.87
C SER A 351 -7.16 17.38 23.82
N GLN A 352 -7.05 18.23 22.79
CA GLN A 352 -8.04 18.30 21.70
C GLN A 352 -7.39 18.26 20.31
N ILE A 353 -6.19 17.67 20.23
CA ILE A 353 -5.36 17.71 19.01
C ILE A 353 -5.79 16.68 17.95
N SER A 354 -6.71 15.77 18.26
CA SER A 354 -7.41 14.97 17.23
C SER A 354 -8.08 15.83 16.17
N SER A 355 -8.50 17.06 16.50
CA SER A 355 -9.06 18.04 15.56
C SER A 355 -8.04 18.55 14.53
N LEU A 356 -6.77 18.66 14.93
CA LEU A 356 -5.63 18.99 14.06
C LEU A 356 -5.28 17.82 13.14
N ALA A 357 -5.39 16.58 13.62
CA ALA A 357 -5.16 15.39 12.81
C ALA A 357 -6.14 15.24 11.62
N ARG A 358 -7.25 16.01 11.61
CA ARG A 358 -8.23 16.08 10.51
C ARG A 358 -8.01 17.26 9.56
N VAL A 359 -7.10 18.18 9.87
CA VAL A 359 -6.71 19.26 8.95
C VAL A 359 -5.87 18.66 7.83
N LYS A 360 -6.10 19.11 6.58
CA LYS A 360 -5.26 18.70 5.46
C LYS A 360 -3.80 19.05 5.74
N ARG A 361 -2.88 18.13 5.47
CA ARG A 361 -1.44 18.34 5.73
C ARG A 361 -0.88 19.58 5.03
N SER A 362 -1.35 19.90 3.83
CA SER A 362 -0.94 21.11 3.09
C SER A 362 -1.22 22.42 3.83
N GLU A 363 -2.28 22.44 4.64
CA GLU A 363 -2.75 23.61 5.37
C GLU A 363 -2.12 23.71 6.75
N LEU A 364 -1.75 22.56 7.33
CA LEU A 364 -1.19 22.50 8.68
C LEU A 364 0.10 23.33 8.81
N ALA A 365 0.93 23.36 7.77
CA ALA A 365 2.15 24.17 7.73
C ALA A 365 1.88 25.67 7.92
N GLY A 366 0.89 26.21 7.20
CA GLY A 366 0.48 27.62 7.29
C GLY A 366 -0.36 27.92 8.53
N LEU A 367 -1.01 26.91 9.11
CA LEU A 367 -1.76 27.02 10.35
C LEU A 367 -0.82 27.12 11.55
N ARG A 368 0.28 26.36 11.57
CA ARG A 368 1.21 26.27 12.71
C ARG A 368 1.74 27.63 13.17
N SER A 369 2.03 28.55 12.25
CA SER A 369 2.53 29.90 12.60
C SER A 369 1.48 30.84 13.21
N LYS A 370 0.21 30.43 13.21
CA LYS A 370 -0.94 31.19 13.75
C LYS A 370 -1.47 30.60 15.06
N LEU A 371 -1.05 29.39 15.41
CA LEU A 371 -1.45 28.72 16.64
C LEU A 371 -0.73 29.32 17.83
N ASP A 372 -1.31 29.14 19.01
CA ASP A 372 -0.67 29.51 20.27
C ASP A 372 0.78 28.96 20.37
N PRO A 373 1.79 29.78 20.71
CA PRO A 373 3.18 29.36 20.78
C PRO A 373 3.45 28.21 21.76
N MET A 374 2.70 28.11 22.86
CA MET A 374 2.83 27.01 23.83
C MET A 374 2.33 25.70 23.22
N LEU A 375 1.20 25.73 22.50
CA LEU A 375 0.72 24.58 21.73
C LEU A 375 1.75 24.16 20.67
N VAL A 376 2.34 25.12 19.94
CA VAL A 376 3.39 24.83 18.95
C VAL A 376 4.60 24.16 19.58
N ASN A 377 5.06 24.65 20.74
CA ASN A 377 6.16 24.06 21.49
C ASN A 377 5.86 22.62 21.93
N ASP A 378 4.65 22.36 22.42
CA ASP A 378 4.24 21.01 22.79
C ASP A 378 4.17 20.07 21.57
N LEU A 379 3.69 20.57 20.42
CA LEU A 379 3.72 19.82 19.16
C LEU A 379 5.16 19.58 18.66
N ASP A 380 6.08 20.51 18.91
CA ASP A 380 7.51 20.33 18.62
C ASP A 380 8.18 19.29 19.51
N ASN A 381 7.70 19.09 20.73
CA ASN A 381 8.16 18.00 21.59
C ASN A 381 7.54 16.67 21.16
N LEU A 382 6.24 16.66 20.84
CA LEU A 382 5.50 15.46 20.46
C LEU A 382 6.09 14.73 19.25
N LYS A 383 6.66 15.47 18.27
CA LYS A 383 7.22 14.88 17.05
C LYS A 383 8.38 13.91 17.28
N PHE A 384 9.04 13.98 18.44
CA PHE A 384 10.11 13.04 18.82
C PHE A 384 9.57 11.71 19.39
N ALA A 385 8.24 11.49 19.41
CA ALA A 385 7.63 10.19 19.66
C ALA A 385 7.26 9.48 18.35
N PRO A 386 8.15 8.65 17.77
CA PRO A 386 7.79 7.87 16.57
C PRO A 386 6.69 6.84 16.84
N ILE A 387 6.56 6.38 18.09
CA ILE A 387 5.55 5.45 18.56
C ILE A 387 4.72 6.15 19.65
N LEU A 388 3.41 6.21 19.44
CA LEU A 388 2.44 6.59 20.47
C LEU A 388 1.62 5.38 20.91
N ILE A 389 1.31 5.30 22.19
CA ILE A 389 0.43 4.29 22.79
C ILE A 389 -0.76 5.03 23.38
N ASN A 390 -1.96 4.78 22.85
CA ASN A 390 -3.20 5.24 23.43
C ASN A 390 -3.76 4.15 24.35
N ALA A 391 -3.71 4.43 25.66
CA ALA A 391 -4.17 3.55 26.73
C ALA A 391 -5.64 3.81 27.11
N ASP A 392 -6.34 4.70 26.41
CA ASP A 392 -7.77 4.96 26.58
C ASP A 392 -8.56 3.87 25.85
N VAL A 393 -8.99 2.89 26.65
CA VAL A 393 -9.62 1.66 26.16
C VAL A 393 -10.89 1.94 25.37
N ARG A 394 -11.00 1.31 24.19
CA ARG A 394 -12.20 1.36 23.35
C ARG A 394 -12.66 -0.03 22.97
N SER A 395 -13.97 -0.21 22.76
CA SER A 395 -14.50 -1.54 22.43
C SER A 395 -13.92 -2.11 21.13
N SER A 396 -13.41 -3.34 21.20
CA SER A 396 -12.91 -4.14 20.07
C SER A 396 -13.97 -4.35 18.97
N SER A 397 -15.26 -4.24 19.30
CA SER A 397 -16.37 -4.41 18.36
C SER A 397 -16.51 -3.26 17.35
N LEU A 398 -15.83 -2.13 17.59
CA LEU A 398 -15.84 -1.00 16.66
C LEU A 398 -15.04 -1.32 15.38
N PRO A 399 -15.47 -0.82 14.20
CA PRO A 399 -14.67 -0.88 12.98
C PRO A 399 -13.29 -0.23 13.16
N LEU A 400 -12.26 -0.70 12.43
CA LEU A 400 -10.90 -0.14 12.50
C LEU A 400 -10.88 1.36 12.14
N SER A 401 -11.70 1.76 11.17
CA SER A 401 -11.92 3.16 10.79
C SER A 401 -12.47 4.03 11.93
N GLU A 402 -13.17 3.46 12.91
CA GLU A 402 -13.66 4.19 14.08
C GLU A 402 -12.66 4.18 15.24
N LEU A 403 -11.99 3.06 15.49
CA LEU A 403 -11.01 2.90 16.55
C LEU A 403 -9.88 3.95 16.45
N ARG A 404 -9.42 4.23 15.23
CA ARG A 404 -8.36 5.20 14.95
C ARG A 404 -8.77 6.69 15.01
N MET A 405 -10.04 7.01 15.26
CA MET A 405 -10.59 8.39 15.20
C MET A 405 -10.58 9.14 16.55
N THR A 406 -9.81 8.66 17.52
CA THR A 406 -9.61 9.27 18.85
C THR A 406 -8.28 10.05 18.91
N GLU A 407 -7.87 10.50 20.11
CA GLU A 407 -6.59 11.16 20.34
C GLU A 407 -5.43 10.27 19.86
N ARG A 408 -4.57 10.89 19.06
CA ARG A 408 -3.46 10.25 18.35
C ARG A 408 -2.45 11.30 17.91
N GLY A 409 -1.39 10.88 17.23
CA GLY A 409 -0.45 11.82 16.62
C GLY A 409 -1.08 12.67 15.49
N ILE A 410 -0.65 13.93 15.35
CA ILE A 410 -1.11 14.87 14.29
C ILE A 410 -0.49 14.63 12.89
N GLY A 411 -0.10 13.39 12.60
CA GLY A 411 0.53 13.02 11.32
C GLY A 411 2.01 13.40 11.19
N SER A 412 2.75 13.51 12.30
CA SER A 412 4.22 13.64 12.28
C SER A 412 4.94 12.35 12.71
N HIS A 413 4.19 11.30 13.04
CA HIS A 413 4.66 10.13 13.78
C HIS A 413 4.47 8.86 12.97
N ALA A 414 5.36 7.89 13.17
CA ALA A 414 5.32 6.65 12.40
C ALA A 414 4.08 5.82 12.72
N LEU A 415 3.72 5.63 13.99
CA LEU A 415 2.55 4.85 14.36
C LEU A 415 1.90 5.23 15.69
N THR A 416 0.64 4.84 15.84
CA THR A 416 -0.11 4.90 17.11
C THR A 416 -0.73 3.53 17.39
N ILE A 417 -0.53 3.02 18.60
CA ILE A 417 -1.08 1.76 19.09
C ILE A 417 -2.30 2.09 19.95
N PHE A 418 -3.44 1.44 19.73
CA PHE A 418 -4.65 1.60 20.54
C PHE A 418 -4.93 0.31 21.29
N ASP A 419 -5.19 0.44 22.59
CA ASP A 419 -5.67 -0.64 23.44
C ASP A 419 -7.20 -0.77 23.34
N THR A 420 -7.70 -1.97 23.02
CA THR A 420 -9.15 -2.24 23.02
C THR A 420 -9.63 -2.96 24.28
N GLY A 421 -8.72 -3.28 25.20
CA GLY A 421 -8.94 -4.16 26.35
C GLY A 421 -8.92 -5.65 26.01
N GLU A 422 -9.05 -6.01 24.73
CA GLU A 422 -9.05 -7.40 24.24
C GLU A 422 -8.05 -7.65 23.09
N THR A 423 -7.66 -6.59 22.41
CA THR A 423 -6.80 -6.59 21.22
C THR A 423 -6.00 -5.29 21.17
N PHE A 424 -4.98 -5.25 20.32
CA PHE A 424 -4.21 -4.04 20.04
C PHE A 424 -4.30 -3.69 18.56
N VAL A 425 -4.57 -2.41 18.29
CA VAL A 425 -4.70 -1.88 16.94
C VAL A 425 -3.53 -0.96 16.63
N PHE A 426 -2.83 -1.22 15.54
CA PHE A 426 -1.71 -0.41 15.09
C PHE A 426 -2.15 0.42 13.90
N ASP A 427 -2.25 1.74 14.09
CA ASP A 427 -2.45 2.70 13.02
C ASP A 427 -1.09 3.22 12.57
N GLN A 428 -0.71 2.89 11.34
CA GLN A 428 0.64 3.02 10.80
C GLN A 428 0.64 3.97 9.60
N SER A 429 1.57 4.92 9.61
CA SER A 429 1.85 5.78 8.47
C SER A 429 2.39 4.97 7.30
N HIS A 430 1.72 5.06 6.16
CA HIS A 430 2.14 4.41 4.94
C HIS A 430 3.37 5.09 4.30
N ILE A 431 3.88 6.20 4.88
CA ILE A 431 5.16 6.80 4.49
C ILE A 431 6.33 6.04 5.13
N PHE A 432 6.14 5.55 6.36
CA PHE A 432 7.14 4.76 7.09
C PHE A 432 7.01 3.25 6.87
N PHE A 433 5.79 2.78 6.59
CA PHE A 433 5.46 1.36 6.48
C PHE A 433 4.78 1.06 5.16
N ASP A 434 5.08 -0.09 4.57
CA ASP A 434 4.11 -0.72 3.67
C ASP A 434 3.26 -1.73 4.43
N GLY A 435 2.19 -2.22 3.79
CA GLY A 435 1.27 -3.16 4.43
C GLY A 435 1.95 -4.46 4.91
N ALA A 436 2.98 -4.96 4.22
CA ALA A 436 3.65 -6.20 4.58
C ALA A 436 4.58 -6.04 5.79
N TRP A 437 5.39 -4.98 5.81
CA TRP A 437 6.27 -4.68 6.93
C TRP A 437 5.50 -4.18 8.14
N GLY A 438 4.49 -3.33 7.95
CA GLY A 438 3.66 -2.84 9.03
C GLY A 438 2.93 -3.96 9.76
N THR A 439 2.34 -4.93 9.04
CA THR A 439 1.71 -6.11 9.67
C THR A 439 2.73 -7.00 10.38
N ALA A 440 3.90 -7.25 9.77
CA ALA A 440 4.97 -7.99 10.40
C ALA A 440 5.45 -7.34 11.70
N LEU A 441 5.61 -6.01 11.71
CA LEU A 441 6.04 -5.27 12.89
C LEU A 441 5.02 -5.35 14.02
N SER A 442 3.73 -5.23 13.72
CA SER A 442 2.66 -5.35 14.72
C SER A 442 2.70 -6.70 15.43
N GLU A 443 2.93 -7.79 14.68
CA GLU A 443 3.09 -9.12 15.25
C GLU A 443 4.36 -9.22 16.12
N ILE A 444 5.49 -8.66 15.68
CA ILE A 444 6.75 -8.62 16.45
C ILE A 444 6.55 -7.89 17.78
N MET A 445 5.98 -6.69 17.73
CA MET A 445 5.75 -5.87 18.92
C MET A 445 4.76 -6.53 19.89
N THR A 446 3.73 -7.20 19.37
CA THR A 446 2.77 -7.95 20.21
C THR A 446 3.46 -9.08 20.97
N ASN A 447 4.33 -9.83 20.32
CA ASN A 447 5.06 -10.94 20.96
C ASN A 447 6.16 -10.43 21.93
N GLU A 448 6.76 -9.29 21.63
CA GLU A 448 7.70 -8.63 22.55
C GLU A 448 6.97 -8.13 23.81
N ALA A 449 5.82 -7.47 23.65
CA ALA A 449 4.98 -7.03 24.77
C ALA A 449 4.56 -8.22 25.65
N LEU A 450 4.19 -9.35 25.04
CA LEU A 450 3.86 -10.57 25.79
C LEU A 450 5.06 -11.12 26.60
N SER A 451 6.27 -11.00 26.07
CA SER A 451 7.49 -11.40 26.78
C SER A 451 7.70 -10.52 28.02
N TRP A 452 7.47 -9.21 27.90
CA TRP A 452 7.51 -8.28 29.03
C TRP A 452 6.40 -8.53 30.05
N ALA A 453 5.17 -8.82 29.58
CA ALA A 453 4.05 -9.17 30.43
C ALA A 453 4.38 -10.33 31.38
N ARG A 454 4.94 -11.43 30.84
CA ARG A 454 5.35 -12.58 31.65
C ARG A 454 6.44 -12.24 32.67
N TYR A 455 7.37 -11.35 32.33
CA TYR A 455 8.38 -10.89 33.27
C TYR A 455 7.78 -10.04 34.39
N LEU A 456 6.89 -9.10 34.05
CA LEU A 456 6.26 -8.17 35.00
C LEU A 456 5.35 -8.89 36.00
N GLU A 457 4.62 -9.93 35.57
CA GLU A 457 3.80 -10.77 36.46
C GLU A 457 4.60 -11.39 37.61
N MET A 458 5.90 -11.63 37.43
CA MET A 458 6.76 -12.25 38.44
C MET A 458 7.27 -11.25 39.49
N LEU A 459 6.95 -9.96 39.36
CA LEU A 459 7.42 -8.90 40.25
C LEU A 459 6.36 -8.55 41.30
N ASP A 460 6.81 -7.93 42.39
CA ASP A 460 5.92 -7.36 43.41
C ASP A 460 5.07 -6.21 42.84
N ASP A 461 4.10 -5.70 43.61
CA ASP A 461 3.24 -4.59 43.17
C ASP A 461 4.06 -3.34 42.73
N PRO A 462 3.62 -2.62 41.68
CA PRO A 462 4.35 -1.49 41.15
C PRO A 462 4.32 -0.28 42.09
N GLU A 463 5.50 0.28 42.38
CA GLU A 463 5.62 1.52 43.15
C GLU A 463 5.83 2.75 42.24
N PRO A 464 5.10 3.86 42.44
CA PRO A 464 5.31 5.09 41.68
C PRO A 464 6.71 5.68 41.89
N ALA A 465 7.35 6.11 40.81
CA ALA A 465 8.63 6.79 40.88
C ALA A 465 8.54 8.11 41.66
N SER A 466 9.50 8.33 42.57
CA SER A 466 9.63 9.58 43.33
C SER A 466 10.13 10.74 42.46
N ASN A 467 11.05 10.47 41.54
CA ASN A 467 11.53 11.43 40.55
C ASN A 467 10.92 11.12 39.17
N ARG A 468 10.24 12.09 38.58
CA ARG A 468 9.57 11.93 37.28
C ARG A 468 10.53 12.27 36.15
N ILE A 469 10.70 11.35 35.21
CA ILE A 469 11.54 11.56 34.01
C ILE A 469 10.72 11.75 32.73
N TYR A 470 9.40 11.54 32.79
CA TYR A 470 8.50 11.80 31.68
C TYR A 470 8.09 13.27 31.64
N THR A 471 7.85 13.79 30.44
CA THR A 471 7.32 15.14 30.22
C THR A 471 5.82 15.07 29.95
N SER A 472 5.01 15.83 30.68
CA SER A 472 3.59 16.02 30.36
C SER A 472 3.43 17.15 29.35
N LEU A 473 2.66 16.94 28.30
CA LEU A 473 2.32 17.98 27.31
C LEU A 473 0.90 18.48 27.58
N ALA A 474 0.69 19.79 27.50
CA ALA A 474 -0.62 20.38 27.75
C ALA A 474 -1.53 20.24 26.53
N LEU A 475 -0.98 20.49 25.33
CA LEU A 475 -1.65 20.31 24.03
C LEU A 475 -3.07 20.89 23.97
N GLN A 476 -3.26 22.05 24.61
CA GLN A 476 -4.52 22.75 24.67
C GLN A 476 -4.69 23.64 23.45
N LEU A 477 -5.88 23.59 22.84
CA LEU A 477 -6.29 24.57 21.84
C LEU A 477 -7.07 25.69 22.53
N SER A 478 -6.61 26.92 22.39
CA SER A 478 -7.41 28.08 22.79
C SER A 478 -8.68 28.20 21.93
N PRO A 479 -9.70 28.96 22.36
CA PRO A 479 -10.86 29.25 21.52
C PRO A 479 -10.49 29.86 20.15
N ALA A 480 -9.41 30.64 20.09
CA ALA A 480 -8.89 31.19 18.84
C ALA A 480 -8.27 30.10 17.95
N ASP A 481 -7.48 29.18 18.52
CA ASP A 481 -6.93 28.03 17.80
C ASP A 481 -8.05 27.15 17.24
N LEU A 482 -9.07 26.86 18.04
CA LEU A 482 -10.22 26.07 17.60
C LEU A 482 -10.94 26.73 16.42
N ALA A 483 -11.13 28.04 16.43
CA ALA A 483 -11.73 28.77 15.31
C ALA A 483 -10.87 28.64 14.03
N LEU A 484 -9.56 28.78 14.15
CA LEU A 484 -8.63 28.59 13.02
C LEU A 484 -8.68 27.15 12.50
N VAL A 485 -8.66 26.16 13.40
CA VAL A 485 -8.74 24.75 13.06
C VAL A 485 -10.06 24.42 12.37
N GLN A 486 -11.19 24.97 12.82
CA GLN A 486 -12.49 24.73 12.20
C GLN A 486 -12.60 25.31 10.79
N GLN A 487 -11.98 26.47 10.54
CA GLN A 487 -11.95 27.12 9.23
C GLN A 487 -10.97 26.44 8.25
N ALA A 488 -9.96 25.75 8.76
CA ALA A 488 -8.96 25.09 7.93
C ALA A 488 -9.58 23.92 7.12
N PRO A 489 -9.22 23.78 5.83
CA PRO A 489 -9.66 22.65 5.00
C PRO A 489 -9.41 21.30 5.66
N LYS A 490 -10.47 20.47 5.71
CA LYS A 490 -10.44 19.14 6.32
C LYS A 490 -10.21 18.04 5.31
N VAL A 491 -9.65 16.95 5.78
CA VAL A 491 -9.57 15.70 5.05
C VAL A 491 -10.98 15.19 4.78
N THR A 492 -11.22 14.62 3.60
CA THR A 492 -12.52 14.04 3.25
C THR A 492 -12.92 12.98 4.29
N PRO A 493 -14.10 13.10 4.93
CA PRO A 493 -14.63 12.09 5.82
C PRO A 493 -14.77 10.76 5.10
N GLU A 494 -14.52 9.70 5.83
CA GLU A 494 -14.70 8.33 5.37
C GLU A 494 -15.86 7.65 6.09
N ALA A 495 -16.52 6.75 5.39
CA ALA A 495 -17.36 5.72 5.98
C ALA A 495 -16.64 4.37 5.87
N GLY A 496 -16.63 3.59 6.95
CA GLY A 496 -15.96 2.30 7.01
C GLY A 496 -16.92 1.15 7.23
N ALA A 497 -16.62 -0.01 6.65
CA ALA A 497 -17.37 -1.25 6.82
C ALA A 497 -16.43 -2.46 6.87
N GLU A 498 -16.87 -3.53 7.52
CA GLU A 498 -16.12 -4.78 7.62
C GLU A 498 -17.01 -6.01 7.43
N ASN A 499 -16.44 -7.08 6.86
CA ASN A 499 -17.14 -8.35 6.68
C ASN A 499 -16.13 -9.51 6.59
N ASP A 500 -16.45 -10.64 7.21
CA ASP A 500 -15.63 -11.86 7.29
C ASP A 500 -16.33 -13.12 6.75
N ARG A 501 -17.51 -12.96 6.12
CA ARG A 501 -18.37 -14.06 5.65
C ARG A 501 -17.95 -14.64 4.29
N LEU A 502 -16.82 -14.20 3.71
CA LEU A 502 -16.33 -14.71 2.43
C LEU A 502 -15.75 -16.12 2.59
N ASP A 503 -16.26 -17.07 1.81
CA ASP A 503 -15.83 -18.47 1.88
C ASP A 503 -14.53 -18.71 1.09
N ILE A 504 -13.40 -18.44 1.74
CA ILE A 504 -12.08 -18.68 1.16
C ILE A 504 -11.82 -20.17 0.89
N LYS A 505 -12.42 -21.08 1.67
CA LYS A 505 -12.27 -22.53 1.47
C LYS A 505 -12.93 -22.97 0.16
N ALA A 506 -14.09 -22.41 -0.18
CA ALA A 506 -14.72 -22.61 -1.49
C ALA A 506 -13.82 -22.09 -2.62
N CYS A 507 -13.19 -20.91 -2.46
CA CYS A 507 -12.27 -20.36 -3.46
C CYS A 507 -11.05 -21.26 -3.69
N LEU A 508 -10.42 -21.75 -2.61
CA LEU A 508 -9.30 -22.67 -2.69
C LEU A 508 -9.70 -24.02 -3.32
N THR A 509 -10.95 -24.43 -3.13
CA THR A 509 -11.51 -25.63 -3.78
C THR A 509 -11.72 -25.41 -5.27
N LEU A 510 -12.30 -24.27 -5.66
CA LEU A 510 -12.45 -23.88 -7.07
C LEU A 510 -11.09 -23.88 -7.79
N ARG A 511 -10.07 -23.25 -7.21
CA ARG A 511 -8.72 -23.20 -7.78
C ARG A 511 -8.12 -24.59 -7.99
N ARG A 512 -8.35 -25.51 -7.05
CA ARG A 512 -7.94 -26.93 -7.20
C ARG A 512 -8.71 -27.61 -8.33
N SER A 513 -10.00 -27.32 -8.50
CA SER A 513 -10.83 -27.85 -9.59
C SER A 513 -10.38 -27.32 -10.96
N PHE A 514 -10.04 -26.04 -11.06
CA PHE A 514 -9.45 -25.47 -12.29
C PHE A 514 -8.17 -26.20 -12.69
N LYS A 515 -7.22 -26.35 -11.77
CA LYS A 515 -5.97 -27.09 -12.04
C LYS A 515 -6.19 -28.52 -12.50
N LYS A 516 -7.16 -29.24 -11.91
CA LYS A 516 -7.50 -30.61 -12.33
C LYS A 516 -8.05 -30.69 -13.76
N ARG A 517 -8.64 -29.60 -14.25
CA ARG A 517 -9.32 -29.56 -15.52
C ARG A 517 -8.45 -29.03 -16.65
N SER A 518 -7.66 -28.01 -16.36
CA SER A 518 -6.66 -27.45 -17.25
C SER A 518 -5.61 -26.76 -16.39
N GLU A 519 -4.35 -27.16 -16.53
CA GLU A 519 -3.23 -26.51 -15.84
C GLU A 519 -3.08 -25.04 -16.24
N GLU A 520 -3.64 -24.65 -17.39
CA GLU A 520 -3.54 -23.29 -17.93
C GLU A 520 -4.51 -22.28 -17.27
N ILE A 521 -5.53 -22.75 -16.54
CA ILE A 521 -6.46 -21.85 -15.82
C ILE A 521 -5.81 -21.40 -14.51
N GLU A 522 -4.95 -20.38 -14.60
CA GLU A 522 -4.22 -19.82 -13.48
C GLU A 522 -4.87 -18.53 -12.96
N LEU A 523 -5.81 -18.68 -12.02
CA LEU A 523 -6.41 -17.57 -11.27
C LEU A 523 -6.03 -17.66 -9.79
N THR A 524 -5.52 -16.57 -9.25
CA THR A 524 -5.28 -16.39 -7.81
C THR A 524 -6.55 -15.92 -7.10
N VAL A 525 -6.54 -15.91 -5.76
CA VAL A 525 -7.64 -15.34 -4.97
C VAL A 525 -7.80 -13.85 -5.26
N ASN A 526 -6.69 -13.11 -5.40
CA ASN A 526 -6.72 -11.69 -5.76
C ASN A 526 -7.36 -11.46 -7.14
N ASP A 527 -7.01 -12.30 -8.12
CA ASP A 527 -7.60 -12.19 -9.47
C ASP A 527 -9.12 -12.39 -9.42
N LEU A 528 -9.61 -13.31 -8.59
CA LEU A 528 -11.05 -13.53 -8.40
C LEU A 528 -11.72 -12.36 -7.68
N LEU A 529 -11.09 -11.79 -6.64
CA LEU A 529 -11.61 -10.63 -5.91
C LEU A 529 -11.74 -9.41 -6.82
N VAL A 530 -10.70 -9.12 -7.62
CA VAL A 530 -10.66 -8.02 -8.61
C VAL A 530 -11.68 -8.24 -9.71
N LEU A 531 -11.76 -9.45 -10.27
CA LEU A 531 -12.74 -9.79 -11.29
C LEU A 531 -14.17 -9.59 -10.78
N TYR A 532 -14.46 -10.12 -9.60
CA TYR A 532 -15.79 -10.01 -9.03
C TYR A 532 -16.12 -8.58 -8.61
N ARG A 533 -15.12 -7.76 -8.23
CA ARG A 533 -15.34 -6.33 -7.95
C ARG A 533 -15.92 -5.61 -9.16
N ALA A 534 -15.42 -5.88 -10.36
CA ALA A 534 -15.97 -5.34 -11.60
C ALA A 534 -17.39 -5.88 -11.87
N ILE A 535 -17.64 -7.16 -11.63
CA ILE A 535 -18.99 -7.76 -11.76
C ILE A 535 -19.96 -7.11 -10.78
N HIS A 536 -19.54 -6.91 -9.54
CA HIS A 536 -20.32 -6.31 -8.48
C HIS A 536 -20.68 -4.85 -8.80
N ALA A 537 -19.75 -4.08 -9.38
CA ALA A 537 -20.06 -2.77 -9.92
C ALA A 537 -21.26 -2.86 -10.89
N ALA A 538 -21.17 -3.70 -11.91
CA ALA A 538 -22.23 -3.85 -12.90
C ALA A 538 -23.56 -4.40 -12.38
N THR A 539 -23.57 -5.10 -11.23
CA THR A 539 -24.73 -5.90 -10.77
C THR A 539 -25.26 -5.53 -9.39
N TYR A 540 -24.64 -4.58 -8.69
CA TYR A 540 -25.08 -4.17 -7.36
C TYR A 540 -26.49 -3.60 -7.37
N ILE A 541 -27.30 -4.09 -6.44
CA ILE A 541 -28.64 -3.60 -6.16
C ILE A 541 -28.71 -3.31 -4.65
N PRO A 542 -29.11 -2.10 -4.23
CA PRO A 542 -29.25 -1.75 -2.82
C PRO A 542 -30.24 -2.64 -2.10
N SER A 543 -30.01 -2.91 -0.82
CA SER A 543 -31.03 -3.61 -0.03
C SER A 543 -32.29 -2.76 0.13
N ARG A 544 -33.40 -3.44 0.43
CA ARG A 544 -34.67 -2.79 0.77
C ARG A 544 -34.50 -1.85 1.97
N LYS A 545 -33.76 -2.29 2.99
CA LYS A 545 -33.46 -1.49 4.18
C LYS A 545 -32.79 -0.16 3.82
N LEU A 546 -31.76 -0.20 2.97
CA LEU A 546 -31.08 1.01 2.52
C LEU A 546 -32.01 1.90 1.69
N SER A 547 -32.76 1.31 0.76
CA SER A 547 -33.73 2.04 -0.07
C SER A 547 -34.78 2.78 0.77
N ASP A 548 -35.31 2.13 1.81
CA ASP A 548 -36.29 2.72 2.72
C ASP A 548 -35.69 3.87 3.55
N GLU A 549 -34.42 3.78 3.95
CA GLU A 549 -33.72 4.84 4.69
C GLU A 549 -33.42 6.04 3.79
N ILE A 550 -33.00 5.83 2.55
CA ILE A 550 -32.83 6.92 1.56
C ILE A 550 -34.18 7.60 1.28
N GLN A 551 -35.27 6.84 1.22
CA GLN A 551 -36.60 7.39 1.06
C GLN A 551 -37.03 8.23 2.28
N ARG A 552 -36.71 7.79 3.50
CA ARG A 552 -36.93 8.61 4.70
C ARG A 552 -36.10 9.90 4.68
N LEU A 553 -34.83 9.83 4.29
CA LEU A 553 -33.98 11.02 4.14
C LEU A 553 -34.57 12.03 3.14
N SER A 554 -35.25 11.56 2.09
CA SER A 554 -35.84 12.47 1.10
C SER A 554 -36.90 13.42 1.67
N GLN A 555 -37.46 13.12 2.84
CA GLN A 555 -38.42 13.98 3.54
C GLN A 555 -37.75 15.17 4.24
N SER A 556 -36.52 15.00 4.72
CA SER A 556 -35.77 16.04 5.46
C SER A 556 -34.68 16.72 4.62
N SER A 557 -34.12 16.02 3.63
CA SER A 557 -32.97 16.44 2.83
C SER A 557 -33.10 15.93 1.39
N PRO A 558 -34.06 16.47 0.60
CA PRO A 558 -34.43 15.96 -0.72
C PRO A 558 -33.25 15.95 -1.71
N ASP A 559 -32.42 17.00 -1.72
CA ASP A 559 -31.28 17.11 -2.65
C ASP A 559 -30.20 16.05 -2.36
N VAL A 560 -29.87 15.85 -1.08
CA VAL A 560 -28.92 14.80 -0.66
C VAL A 560 -29.47 13.42 -0.99
N ALA A 561 -30.76 13.18 -0.76
CA ALA A 561 -31.41 11.92 -1.11
C ALA A 561 -31.45 11.67 -2.63
N ALA A 562 -31.67 12.70 -3.45
CA ALA A 562 -31.64 12.58 -4.90
C ALA A 562 -30.23 12.23 -5.40
N SER A 563 -29.20 12.92 -4.90
CA SER A 563 -27.79 12.61 -5.20
C SER A 563 -27.43 11.20 -4.76
N LEU A 564 -27.90 10.76 -3.58
CA LEU A 564 -27.70 9.40 -3.09
C LEU A 564 -28.34 8.35 -4.00
N LYS A 565 -29.59 8.56 -4.44
CA LYS A 565 -30.26 7.65 -5.38
C LYS A 565 -29.46 7.52 -6.68
N GLN A 566 -28.87 8.62 -7.16
CA GLN A 566 -28.01 8.60 -8.33
C GLN A 566 -26.69 7.84 -8.09
N VAL A 567 -25.98 8.12 -6.99
CA VAL A 567 -24.70 7.46 -6.67
C VAL A 567 -24.87 5.96 -6.42
N VAL A 568 -25.94 5.60 -5.71
CA VAL A 568 -26.25 4.22 -5.32
C VAL A 568 -26.83 3.42 -6.52
N GLY A 569 -27.58 4.07 -7.42
CA GLY A 569 -28.24 3.43 -8.57
C GLY A 569 -27.45 3.45 -9.89
N GLU A 570 -26.78 4.56 -10.22
CA GLU A 570 -26.04 4.78 -11.47
C GLU A 570 -24.52 4.64 -11.28
N GLY A 571 -23.99 5.20 -10.19
CA GLY A 571 -22.55 5.21 -9.88
C GLY A 571 -21.96 3.83 -9.62
N SER A 572 -22.79 2.82 -9.38
CA SER A 572 -22.38 1.42 -9.28
C SER A 572 -21.94 0.84 -10.63
N ARG A 573 -22.43 1.32 -11.78
CA ARG A 573 -22.33 0.60 -13.08
C ARG A 573 -21.05 0.79 -13.89
N THR A 574 -20.11 1.61 -13.43
CA THR A 574 -18.84 1.82 -14.13
C THR A 574 -17.81 0.78 -13.72
N ASN A 575 -17.18 0.14 -14.69
CA ASN A 575 -16.03 -0.73 -14.45
C ASN A 575 -14.90 0.08 -13.79
N PRO A 576 -14.50 -0.21 -12.55
CA PRO A 576 -13.54 0.63 -11.85
C PRO A 576 -12.11 0.31 -12.27
N SER A 577 -11.28 1.35 -12.42
CA SER A 577 -9.83 1.19 -12.41
C SER A 577 -9.35 0.97 -10.97
N ILE A 578 -8.74 -0.19 -10.75
CA ILE A 578 -8.28 -0.65 -9.43
C ILE A 578 -6.77 -0.61 -9.41
N LEU A 579 -6.20 0.15 -8.47
CA LEU A 579 -4.79 0.09 -8.13
C LEU A 579 -4.53 -1.10 -7.20
N ILE A 580 -3.59 -1.94 -7.57
CA ILE A 580 -3.09 -3.06 -6.79
C ILE A 580 -1.64 -2.76 -6.41
N PRO A 581 -1.32 -2.60 -5.11
CA PRO A 581 0.05 -2.48 -4.65
C PRO A 581 0.75 -3.84 -4.79
N MET A 582 1.74 -3.94 -5.68
CA MET A 582 2.53 -5.17 -5.87
C MET A 582 3.81 -5.12 -5.06
N ASP A 583 4.11 -6.17 -4.29
CA ASP A 583 5.39 -6.28 -3.57
C ASP A 583 6.55 -6.36 -4.58
N ALA A 584 7.38 -5.31 -4.60
CA ALA A 584 8.59 -5.20 -5.41
C ALA A 584 9.86 -5.48 -4.59
N SER A 585 9.74 -5.54 -3.27
CA SER A 585 10.87 -5.61 -2.34
C SER A 585 11.68 -6.90 -2.44
N LEU A 586 11.10 -7.97 -3.01
CA LEU A 586 11.79 -9.23 -3.24
C LEU A 586 12.97 -9.10 -4.19
N LYS A 587 12.74 -8.43 -5.32
CA LYS A 587 13.78 -8.26 -6.34
C LYS A 587 14.70 -7.10 -5.99
N THR A 588 14.09 -6.01 -5.52
CA THR A 588 14.81 -4.77 -5.23
C THR A 588 14.18 -4.15 -3.97
N PRO A 589 14.73 -4.40 -2.76
CA PRO A 589 14.12 -3.99 -1.49
C PRO A 589 13.74 -2.51 -1.41
N ARG A 590 14.55 -1.63 -1.99
CA ARG A 590 14.31 -0.18 -2.02
C ARG A 590 13.04 0.23 -2.77
N GLU A 591 12.56 -0.61 -3.69
CA GLU A 591 11.37 -0.31 -4.51
C GLU A 591 10.08 -0.51 -3.72
N ARG A 592 10.10 -1.33 -2.65
CA ARG A 592 8.98 -1.73 -1.77
C ARG A 592 7.73 -2.20 -2.50
N VAL A 593 7.01 -1.26 -3.10
CA VAL A 593 5.73 -1.45 -3.78
C VAL A 593 5.78 -0.83 -5.17
N SER A 594 5.33 -1.58 -6.17
CA SER A 594 5.03 -1.06 -7.51
C SER A 594 3.53 -1.15 -7.75
N PRO A 595 2.82 -0.05 -8.08
CA PRO A 595 1.40 -0.14 -8.34
C PRO A 595 1.14 -0.66 -9.74
N LEU A 596 0.01 -1.32 -9.80
CA LEU A 596 -0.57 -1.87 -10.99
C LEU A 596 -2.03 -1.42 -11.06
N CYS A 597 -2.35 -0.53 -11.98
CA CYS A 597 -3.73 -0.15 -12.25
C CYS A 597 -4.32 -1.09 -13.30
N ILE A 598 -5.47 -1.71 -12.99
CA ILE A 598 -6.15 -2.62 -13.90
C ILE A 598 -7.65 -2.33 -13.92
N GLU A 599 -8.23 -2.38 -15.11
CA GLU A 599 -9.67 -2.50 -15.34
C GLU A 599 -9.95 -3.93 -15.83
N ALA A 600 -10.91 -4.61 -15.21
CA ALA A 600 -11.25 -5.97 -15.64
C ALA A 600 -11.99 -5.90 -16.99
N PRO A 601 -11.56 -6.59 -18.06
CA PRO A 601 -12.14 -6.43 -19.40
C PRO A 601 -13.49 -7.14 -19.55
N LEU A 602 -14.51 -6.74 -18.77
CA LEU A 602 -15.80 -7.42 -18.71
C LEU A 602 -16.58 -7.30 -20.02
N ALA A 603 -16.58 -6.12 -20.64
CA ALA A 603 -17.31 -5.84 -21.86
C ALA A 603 -16.62 -6.48 -23.07
N GLU A 604 -15.30 -6.32 -23.15
CA GLU A 604 -14.44 -6.85 -24.21
C GLU A 604 -14.48 -8.38 -24.26
N LEU A 605 -14.57 -9.03 -23.09
CA LEU A 605 -14.69 -10.49 -22.99
C LEU A 605 -16.14 -10.99 -23.01
N ASN A 606 -17.12 -10.08 -23.09
CA ASN A 606 -18.55 -10.39 -22.95
C ASN A 606 -18.84 -11.33 -21.75
N LEU A 607 -18.16 -11.08 -20.62
CA LEU A 607 -18.04 -12.08 -19.56
C LEU A 607 -19.35 -12.32 -18.81
N LEU A 608 -20.15 -11.26 -18.59
CA LEU A 608 -21.42 -11.35 -17.88
C LEU A 608 -22.46 -12.16 -18.66
N PRO A 609 -22.76 -11.85 -19.94
CA PRO A 609 -23.65 -12.69 -20.74
C PRO A 609 -23.14 -14.12 -20.86
N LEU A 610 -21.83 -14.30 -21.09
CA LEU A 610 -21.24 -15.63 -21.23
C LEU A 610 -21.40 -16.47 -19.95
N HIS A 611 -21.25 -15.86 -18.77
CA HIS A 611 -21.51 -16.52 -17.49
C HIS A 611 -22.97 -16.95 -17.37
N PHE A 612 -23.91 -16.05 -17.66
CA PHE A 612 -25.34 -16.32 -17.59
C PHE A 612 -25.78 -17.43 -18.57
N GLU A 613 -25.34 -17.36 -19.82
CA GLU A 613 -25.63 -18.37 -20.85
C GLU A 613 -25.08 -19.75 -20.47
N THR A 614 -23.87 -19.80 -19.93
CA THR A 614 -23.24 -21.04 -19.49
C THR A 614 -24.00 -21.67 -18.31
N LEU A 615 -24.44 -20.86 -17.34
CA LEU A 615 -25.28 -21.32 -16.23
C LEU A 615 -26.64 -21.81 -16.72
N LYS A 616 -27.30 -21.07 -17.61
CA LYS A 616 -28.58 -21.46 -18.19
C LYS A 616 -28.47 -22.81 -18.92
N ALA A 617 -27.41 -23.02 -19.69
CA ALA A 617 -27.14 -24.30 -20.36
C ALA A 617 -26.87 -25.42 -19.36
N LEU A 618 -26.14 -25.14 -18.27
CA LEU A 618 -25.90 -26.10 -17.19
C LEU A 618 -27.21 -26.50 -16.49
N ASP A 619 -28.04 -25.53 -16.12
CA ASP A 619 -29.33 -25.78 -15.46
C ASP A 619 -30.27 -26.58 -16.38
N ALA A 620 -30.31 -26.27 -17.68
CA ALA A 620 -31.08 -27.03 -18.65
C ALA A 620 -30.59 -28.49 -18.75
N TYR A 621 -29.28 -28.71 -18.79
CA TYR A 621 -28.69 -30.05 -18.78
C TYR A 621 -28.96 -30.81 -17.47
N GLU A 622 -28.80 -30.16 -16.32
CA GLU A 622 -29.00 -30.79 -15.01
C GLU A 622 -30.46 -31.26 -14.85
N ASN A 623 -31.42 -30.44 -15.28
CA ASN A 623 -32.86 -30.66 -15.14
C ASN A 623 -33.51 -31.45 -16.30
N ALA A 624 -32.75 -31.84 -17.34
CA ALA A 624 -33.29 -32.52 -18.51
C ALA A 624 -33.85 -33.93 -18.21
N PRO A 625 -35.09 -34.25 -18.61
CA PRO A 625 -35.59 -35.63 -18.68
C PRO A 625 -34.84 -36.42 -19.77
N GLY A 626 -34.67 -37.72 -19.58
CA GLY A 626 -33.62 -38.55 -20.21
C GLY A 626 -33.49 -38.55 -21.74
N GLY A 627 -34.49 -38.08 -22.51
CA GLY A 627 -34.47 -38.08 -23.98
C GLY A 627 -33.54 -37.04 -24.63
N ASN A 628 -33.58 -35.78 -24.21
CA ASN A 628 -32.82 -34.67 -24.84
C ASN A 628 -31.50 -34.34 -24.11
N ARG A 629 -31.06 -35.20 -23.20
CA ARG A 629 -29.95 -34.90 -22.28
C ARG A 629 -28.59 -34.83 -22.96
N ALA A 630 -28.40 -35.57 -24.07
CA ALA A 630 -27.16 -35.56 -24.84
C ALA A 630 -26.96 -34.23 -25.57
N GLU A 631 -27.98 -33.74 -26.28
CA GLU A 631 -27.94 -32.46 -26.99
C GLU A 631 -27.74 -31.28 -26.02
N LEU A 632 -28.46 -31.28 -24.90
CA LEU A 632 -28.31 -30.26 -23.86
C LEU A 632 -26.92 -30.30 -23.20
N PHE A 633 -26.32 -31.48 -23.06
CA PHE A 633 -24.94 -31.59 -22.61
C PHE A 633 -23.96 -31.00 -23.62
N ASP A 634 -24.13 -31.29 -24.92
CA ASP A 634 -23.22 -30.80 -25.95
C ASP A 634 -23.29 -29.26 -26.07
N ALA A 635 -24.49 -28.68 -25.93
CA ALA A 635 -24.67 -27.23 -25.84
C ALA A 635 -23.99 -26.63 -24.59
N PHE A 636 -24.13 -27.28 -23.42
CA PHE A 636 -23.43 -26.88 -22.21
C PHE A 636 -21.91 -27.00 -22.35
N ASP A 637 -21.38 -28.11 -22.87
CA ASP A 637 -19.95 -28.35 -23.05
C ASP A 637 -19.32 -27.28 -23.95
N ALA A 638 -20.01 -26.89 -25.03
CA ALA A 638 -19.57 -25.80 -25.90
C ALA A 638 -19.47 -24.45 -25.14
N SER A 639 -20.52 -24.06 -24.42
CA SER A 639 -20.54 -22.81 -23.62
C SER A 639 -19.50 -22.84 -22.50
N GLN A 640 -19.36 -23.96 -21.81
CA GLN A 640 -18.42 -24.19 -20.73
C GLN A 640 -16.97 -24.08 -21.22
N ARG A 641 -16.62 -24.68 -22.36
CA ARG A 641 -15.28 -24.56 -22.97
C ARG A 641 -14.96 -23.11 -23.32
N LYS A 642 -15.91 -22.41 -23.95
CA LYS A 642 -15.75 -20.98 -24.30
C LYS A 642 -15.53 -20.14 -23.03
N TYR A 643 -16.35 -20.34 -22.01
CA TYR A 643 -16.24 -19.61 -20.75
C TYR A 643 -14.93 -19.85 -20.01
N LEU A 644 -14.51 -21.11 -19.87
CA LEU A 644 -13.24 -21.45 -19.22
C LEU A 644 -12.02 -20.97 -20.02
N ALA A 645 -12.10 -20.98 -21.36
CA ALA A 645 -11.06 -20.41 -22.20
C ALA A 645 -10.93 -18.89 -22.03
N THR A 646 -12.05 -18.18 -21.86
CA THR A 646 -12.07 -16.75 -21.53
C THR A 646 -11.42 -16.49 -20.16
N LEU A 647 -11.77 -17.27 -19.13
CA LEU A 647 -11.15 -17.16 -17.80
C LEU A 647 -9.64 -17.47 -17.81
N ARG A 648 -9.22 -18.44 -18.62
CA ARG A 648 -7.79 -18.71 -18.87
C ARG A 648 -7.09 -17.49 -19.46
N GLY A 649 -7.65 -16.90 -20.52
CA GLY A 649 -7.08 -15.70 -21.15
C GLY A 649 -6.93 -14.54 -20.17
N LEU A 650 -7.94 -14.35 -19.31
CA LEU A 650 -7.89 -13.35 -18.23
C LEU A 650 -6.79 -13.64 -17.20
N GLY A 651 -6.63 -14.90 -16.78
CA GLY A 651 -5.55 -15.31 -15.88
C GLY A 651 -4.16 -15.00 -16.45
N THR A 652 -3.95 -15.31 -17.74
CA THR A 652 -2.70 -14.98 -18.45
C THR A 652 -2.45 -13.47 -18.49
N TYR A 653 -3.49 -12.68 -18.77
CA TYR A 653 -3.39 -11.21 -18.77
C TYR A 653 -2.98 -10.67 -17.40
N PHE A 654 -3.67 -11.07 -16.32
CA PHE A 654 -3.33 -10.64 -14.98
C PHE A 654 -1.92 -11.08 -14.57
N SER A 655 -1.52 -12.32 -14.89
CA SER A 655 -0.16 -12.80 -14.58
C SER A 655 0.89 -11.92 -15.23
N ARG A 656 0.77 -11.65 -16.54
CA ARG A 656 1.73 -10.79 -17.26
C ARG A 656 1.75 -9.37 -16.70
N ALA A 657 0.59 -8.79 -16.38
CA ALA A 657 0.51 -7.46 -15.82
C ALA A 657 1.20 -7.36 -14.44
N LYS A 658 0.99 -8.37 -13.58
CA LYS A 658 1.68 -8.50 -12.28
C LYS A 658 3.18 -8.69 -12.44
N ASP A 659 3.61 -9.50 -13.41
CA ASP A 659 5.03 -9.73 -13.69
C ASP A 659 5.73 -8.43 -14.13
N MET A 660 5.12 -7.67 -15.05
CA MET A 660 5.63 -6.37 -15.50
C MET A 660 5.68 -5.36 -14.33
N ALA A 661 4.62 -5.31 -13.51
CA ALA A 661 4.58 -4.43 -12.35
C ALA A 661 5.66 -4.78 -11.32
N SER A 662 5.89 -6.06 -11.04
CA SER A 662 6.94 -6.52 -10.12
C SER A 662 8.37 -6.17 -10.58
N GLN A 663 8.54 -5.85 -11.86
CA GLN A 663 9.80 -5.41 -12.46
C GLN A 663 9.91 -3.87 -12.52
N GLY A 664 8.90 -3.15 -12.04
CA GLY A 664 8.83 -1.68 -12.13
C GLY A 664 8.63 -1.19 -13.58
N GLU A 665 8.02 -2.02 -14.43
CA GLU A 665 7.77 -1.76 -15.86
C GLU A 665 6.29 -1.48 -16.16
N SER A 666 5.46 -1.28 -15.13
CA SER A 666 4.06 -0.87 -15.32
C SER A 666 3.98 0.54 -15.90
N ALA A 667 2.85 0.87 -16.54
CA ALA A 667 2.60 2.22 -17.05
C ALA A 667 2.68 3.29 -15.94
N ALA A 668 2.20 2.96 -14.73
CA ALA A 668 2.30 3.82 -13.55
C ALA A 668 3.77 4.05 -13.13
N ALA A 669 4.57 2.98 -13.07
CA ALA A 669 6.01 3.10 -12.77
C ALA A 669 6.77 3.86 -13.86
N GLY A 670 6.40 3.65 -15.13
CA GLY A 670 6.93 4.40 -16.28
C GLY A 670 6.61 5.89 -16.22
N ALA A 671 5.36 6.24 -15.90
CA ALA A 671 4.94 7.63 -15.74
C ALA A 671 5.73 8.35 -14.63
N ILE A 672 6.00 7.67 -13.52
CA ILE A 672 6.79 8.22 -12.42
C ILE A 672 8.26 8.38 -12.81
N LYS A 673 8.83 7.41 -13.53
CA LYS A 673 10.18 7.54 -14.08
C LYS A 673 10.28 8.71 -15.07
N LEU A 674 9.20 9.11 -15.75
CA LEU A 674 9.21 10.32 -16.59
C LEU A 674 9.26 11.60 -15.76
N LEU A 675 8.71 11.59 -14.54
CA LEU A 675 8.77 12.71 -13.58
C LEU A 675 10.11 12.80 -12.84
N ALA A 676 10.99 11.80 -13.02
CA ALA A 676 12.32 11.74 -12.44
C ALA A 676 13.14 12.98 -12.79
N HIS A 677 13.85 13.53 -11.81
CA HIS A 677 14.64 14.74 -11.99
C HIS A 677 13.86 15.95 -12.52
N LEU A 678 12.53 16.04 -12.41
CA LEU A 678 11.87 17.32 -12.71
C LEU A 678 11.99 18.28 -11.52
N PRO A 679 12.08 19.60 -11.74
CA PRO A 679 12.01 20.56 -10.66
C PRO A 679 10.70 20.39 -9.89
N LEU A 680 10.78 20.55 -8.56
CA LEU A 680 9.65 20.38 -7.66
C LEU A 680 8.38 21.14 -8.11
N PRO A 681 8.44 22.38 -8.63
CA PRO A 681 7.26 23.07 -9.18
C PRO A 681 6.57 22.37 -10.36
N ILE A 682 7.33 21.71 -11.24
CA ILE A 682 6.80 21.00 -12.42
C ILE A 682 6.22 19.65 -12.01
N GLN A 683 6.89 18.92 -11.12
CA GLN A 683 6.34 17.70 -10.51
C GLN A 683 4.99 17.98 -9.85
N ARG A 684 4.88 19.12 -9.15
CA ARG A 684 3.64 19.59 -8.49
C ARG A 684 2.51 19.94 -9.47
N LEU A 685 2.81 20.55 -10.62
CA LEU A 685 1.80 20.81 -11.64
C LEU A 685 1.25 19.49 -12.18
N LEU A 686 2.15 18.55 -12.49
CA LEU A 686 1.83 17.27 -13.13
C LEU A 686 1.08 16.31 -12.20
N ASP A 687 1.34 16.34 -10.88
CA ASP A 687 0.61 15.49 -9.92
C ASP A 687 -0.89 15.86 -9.80
N LYS A 688 -1.23 17.14 -10.01
CA LYS A 688 -2.63 17.59 -10.09
C LYS A 688 -3.31 17.27 -11.42
N ILE A 689 -2.55 16.84 -12.43
CA ILE A 689 -3.12 16.54 -13.75
C ILE A 689 -3.98 15.27 -13.72
N PRO A 690 -3.55 14.13 -13.14
CA PRO A 690 -4.42 12.98 -12.96
C PRO A 690 -5.77 13.35 -12.33
N GLU A 691 -5.79 14.22 -11.32
CA GLU A 691 -7.04 14.66 -10.67
C GLU A 691 -8.01 15.42 -11.60
N ARG A 692 -7.52 15.93 -12.73
CA ARG A 692 -8.34 16.64 -13.73
C ARG A 692 -8.73 15.76 -14.92
N PHE A 693 -8.10 14.60 -15.09
CA PHE A 693 -8.26 13.74 -16.28
C PHE A 693 -8.46 12.28 -15.88
N ASP A 694 -9.71 11.83 -16.01
CA ASP A 694 -10.15 10.48 -15.64
C ASP A 694 -9.30 9.35 -16.25
N SER A 695 -8.97 9.44 -17.53
CA SER A 695 -8.19 8.41 -18.23
C SER A 695 -6.75 8.29 -17.68
N LEU A 696 -6.13 9.43 -17.35
CA LEU A 696 -4.79 9.47 -16.78
C LEU A 696 -4.81 8.99 -15.33
N ASN A 697 -5.82 9.41 -14.57
CA ASN A 697 -6.04 8.90 -13.22
C ASN A 697 -6.18 7.38 -13.22
N ASN A 698 -7.04 6.84 -14.06
CA ASN A 698 -7.27 5.40 -14.19
C ASN A 698 -5.99 4.63 -14.56
N LEU A 699 -5.07 5.25 -15.31
CA LEU A 699 -3.82 4.61 -15.69
C LEU A 699 -2.77 4.62 -14.57
N ILE A 700 -2.71 5.69 -13.77
CA ILE A 700 -1.59 5.94 -12.84
C ILE A 700 -1.96 5.69 -11.39
N LYS A 701 -3.07 6.27 -10.92
CA LYS A 701 -3.49 6.20 -9.51
C LYS A 701 -4.67 5.26 -9.31
N GLY A 702 -5.56 5.07 -10.28
CA GLY A 702 -6.80 4.30 -10.17
C GLY A 702 -7.85 5.00 -9.30
N ARG A 703 -9.13 4.67 -9.51
CA ARG A 703 -10.26 5.19 -8.70
C ARG A 703 -10.48 4.41 -7.42
N GLU A 704 -9.95 3.19 -7.38
CA GLU A 704 -9.98 2.33 -6.20
C GLU A 704 -8.58 1.82 -5.86
N VAL A 705 -8.41 1.31 -4.65
CA VAL A 705 -7.22 0.53 -4.27
C VAL A 705 -7.67 -0.77 -3.61
N ILE A 706 -7.10 -1.89 -4.04
CA ILE A 706 -7.25 -3.19 -3.36
C ILE A 706 -5.87 -3.61 -2.84
N SER A 707 -5.72 -3.64 -1.53
CA SER A 707 -4.52 -4.11 -0.85
C SER A 707 -4.83 -5.40 -0.09
N ASN A 708 -4.13 -6.48 -0.43
CA ASN A 708 -4.24 -7.77 0.23
C ASN A 708 -2.89 -8.17 0.82
N VAL A 709 -2.80 -8.23 2.16
CA VAL A 709 -1.58 -8.67 2.87
C VAL A 709 -1.41 -10.18 2.91
N GLY A 710 -2.35 -10.93 2.31
CA GLY A 710 -2.29 -12.37 2.13
C GLY A 710 -2.79 -13.16 3.32
N ALA A 711 -2.51 -14.46 3.28
CA ALA A 711 -2.75 -15.37 4.40
C ALA A 711 -1.56 -15.36 5.34
N VAL A 712 -1.81 -15.05 6.61
CA VAL A 712 -0.81 -15.04 7.67
C VAL A 712 -0.39 -16.47 8.04
N ALA A 713 0.75 -16.59 8.72
CA ALA A 713 1.20 -17.88 9.23
C ALA A 713 0.19 -18.45 10.26
N PRO A 714 0.07 -19.78 10.40
CA PRO A 714 -0.86 -20.40 11.36
C PRO A 714 -0.63 -19.97 12.83
N THR A 715 0.55 -19.48 13.15
CA THR A 715 0.95 -19.00 14.48
C THR A 715 0.73 -17.50 14.68
N SER A 716 0.34 -16.75 13.64
CA SER A 716 0.14 -15.31 13.73
C SER A 716 -1.14 -14.94 14.48
N ALA A 717 -1.07 -13.85 15.22
CA ALA A 717 -2.18 -13.26 15.94
C ALA A 717 -2.88 -12.10 15.18
N LEU A 718 -2.45 -11.76 13.97
CA LEU A 718 -3.10 -10.78 13.10
C LEU A 718 -4.51 -11.25 12.69
N THR A 719 -5.48 -10.34 12.76
CA THR A 719 -6.89 -10.67 12.48
C THR A 719 -7.61 -9.70 11.56
N ARG A 720 -7.29 -8.40 11.58
CA ARG A 720 -7.91 -7.38 10.70
C ARG A 720 -6.85 -6.53 10.02
N PHE A 721 -7.18 -6.02 8.84
CA PHE A 721 -6.35 -5.11 8.06
C PHE A 721 -7.23 -4.12 7.29
N MET A 722 -6.93 -2.83 7.46
CA MET A 722 -7.51 -1.73 6.72
C MET A 722 -6.40 -1.02 5.94
N THR A 723 -6.58 -0.85 4.64
CA THR A 723 -5.57 -0.24 3.76
C THR A 723 -5.57 1.30 3.84
N ALA A 724 -4.46 1.91 3.40
CA ALA A 724 -4.33 3.35 3.20
C ALA A 724 -5.03 3.84 1.91
N LYS A 725 -5.26 5.15 1.85
CA LYS A 725 -5.73 5.90 0.66
C LYS A 725 -4.63 6.90 0.29
N ASP A 726 -4.31 7.00 -1.00
CA ASP A 726 -3.47 8.08 -1.53
C ASP A 726 -4.16 9.45 -1.37
N ASP A 727 -3.43 10.53 -1.61
CA ASP A 727 -3.93 11.90 -1.42
C ASP A 727 -4.93 12.36 -2.50
N ASN A 728 -5.12 11.53 -3.52
CA ASN A 728 -5.95 11.78 -4.68
C ASN A 728 -7.43 11.91 -4.34
N ASN A 729 -8.06 13.03 -4.71
CA ASN A 729 -9.49 13.24 -4.46
C ASN A 729 -10.40 12.37 -5.36
N GLN A 730 -9.89 11.81 -6.45
CA GLN A 730 -10.62 10.87 -7.29
C GLN A 730 -10.64 9.43 -6.74
N LYS A 731 -9.88 9.15 -5.67
CA LYS A 731 -9.88 7.85 -5.02
C LYS A 731 -11.15 7.67 -4.19
N GLN A 732 -12.05 6.81 -4.64
CA GLN A 732 -13.39 6.65 -4.10
C GLN A 732 -13.51 5.52 -3.09
N LEU A 733 -12.86 4.37 -3.32
CA LEU A 733 -12.94 3.20 -2.45
C LEU A 733 -11.55 2.64 -2.15
N ALA A 734 -11.35 2.17 -0.92
CA ALA A 734 -10.14 1.49 -0.50
C ALA A 734 -10.46 0.18 0.22
N TRP A 735 -10.00 -0.93 -0.34
CA TRP A 735 -10.28 -2.30 0.13
C TRP A 735 -9.04 -2.89 0.79
N GLY A 736 -9.14 -3.21 2.08
CA GLY A 736 -8.14 -3.98 2.82
C GLY A 736 -8.57 -5.43 2.93
N VAL A 737 -7.67 -6.37 2.64
CA VAL A 737 -7.94 -7.81 2.74
C VAL A 737 -6.84 -8.50 3.53
N ILE A 738 -7.24 -9.38 4.45
CA ILE A 738 -6.36 -10.29 5.18
C ILE A 738 -7.03 -11.66 5.32
N THR A 739 -6.25 -12.73 5.27
CA THR A 739 -6.72 -14.07 5.70
C THR A 739 -6.02 -14.44 6.99
N ASP A 740 -6.80 -14.59 8.06
CA ASP A 740 -6.27 -14.87 9.41
C ASP A 740 -5.77 -16.33 9.55
N ALA A 741 -5.14 -16.63 10.69
CA ALA A 741 -4.61 -17.97 10.99
C ALA A 741 -5.68 -19.07 11.02
N LYS A 742 -6.96 -18.72 11.19
CA LYS A 742 -8.11 -19.65 11.18
C LYS A 742 -8.71 -19.83 9.78
N LEU A 743 -8.07 -19.26 8.75
CA LEU A 743 -8.56 -19.21 7.37
C LEU A 743 -9.89 -18.48 7.24
N ASN A 744 -10.11 -17.43 8.01
CA ASN A 744 -11.19 -16.47 7.76
C ASN A 744 -10.63 -15.32 6.95
N LEU A 745 -11.24 -15.03 5.80
CA LEU A 745 -10.88 -13.87 4.98
C LEU A 745 -11.72 -12.68 5.41
N ARG A 746 -11.07 -11.65 5.94
CA ARG A 746 -11.71 -10.40 6.34
C ARG A 746 -11.45 -9.31 5.33
N ILE A 747 -12.51 -8.56 5.01
CA ILE A 747 -12.47 -7.42 4.11
C ILE A 747 -12.86 -6.18 4.90
N HIS A 748 -12.05 -5.13 4.79
CA HIS A 748 -12.39 -3.78 5.22
C HIS A 748 -12.62 -2.91 3.98
N LEU A 749 -13.70 -2.14 3.96
CA LEU A 749 -14.00 -1.14 2.93
C LEU A 749 -13.99 0.25 3.55
N ARG A 750 -13.22 1.17 2.97
CA ARG A 750 -13.31 2.61 3.23
C ARG A 750 -13.95 3.30 2.02
N ASP A 751 -14.94 4.13 2.27
CA ASP A 751 -15.72 4.83 1.25
C ASP A 751 -15.58 6.34 1.40
N PHE A 752 -15.13 6.96 0.31
CA PHE A 752 -14.86 8.39 0.17
C PHE A 752 -15.70 9.02 -0.92
N ARG A 753 -16.67 8.28 -1.48
CA ARG A 753 -17.56 8.82 -2.52
C ARG A 753 -18.29 10.06 -1.99
N PRO A 754 -18.73 10.98 -2.86
CA PRO A 754 -19.27 12.29 -2.45
C PRO A 754 -20.38 12.25 -1.39
N HIS A 755 -21.15 11.16 -1.37
CA HIS A 755 -22.21 10.97 -0.38
C HIS A 755 -21.71 10.88 1.07
N ALA A 756 -20.49 10.36 1.32
CA ALA A 756 -19.94 10.25 2.67
C ALA A 756 -19.77 11.63 3.31
N GLN A 757 -19.18 12.57 2.57
CA GLN A 757 -19.06 13.97 3.00
C GLN A 757 -20.44 14.64 3.14
N ALA A 758 -21.33 14.47 2.16
CA ALA A 758 -22.64 15.09 2.17
C ALA A 758 -23.47 14.67 3.39
N LEU A 759 -23.44 13.38 3.73
CA LEU A 759 -24.11 12.82 4.89
C LEU A 759 -23.46 13.24 6.20
N HIS A 760 -22.13 13.31 6.26
CA HIS A 760 -21.42 13.81 7.42
C HIS A 760 -21.81 15.25 7.76
N ASN A 761 -21.92 16.11 6.74
CA ASN A 761 -22.28 17.53 6.90
C ASN A 761 -23.68 17.75 7.50
N ILE A 762 -24.60 16.81 7.31
CA ILE A 762 -25.96 16.88 7.87
C ILE A 762 -26.13 15.99 9.12
N GLY A 763 -25.03 15.50 9.71
CA GLY A 763 -25.05 14.66 10.90
C GLY A 763 -25.52 13.22 10.68
N ARG A 764 -25.65 12.76 9.43
CA ARG A 764 -26.12 11.41 9.06
C ARG A 764 -24.98 10.43 8.77
N ARG A 765 -23.95 10.45 9.62
CA ARG A 765 -22.82 9.49 9.52
C ARG A 765 -23.30 8.04 9.59
N ASP A 766 -24.34 7.77 10.36
CA ASP A 766 -25.03 6.47 10.45
C ASP A 766 -25.45 5.94 9.07
N LEU A 767 -26.01 6.80 8.22
CA LEU A 767 -26.45 6.43 6.88
C LEU A 767 -25.27 6.23 5.93
N ALA A 768 -24.19 7.01 6.08
CA ALA A 768 -22.97 6.81 5.29
C ALA A 768 -22.39 5.42 5.58
N THR A 769 -22.27 5.05 6.86
CA THR A 769 -21.85 3.71 7.28
C THR A 769 -22.80 2.62 6.78
N LEU A 770 -24.12 2.85 6.84
CA LEU A 770 -25.09 1.89 6.32
C LEU A 770 -24.92 1.63 4.82
N ILE A 771 -24.68 2.67 4.00
CA ILE A 771 -24.44 2.53 2.57
C ILE A 771 -23.18 1.69 2.31
N THR A 772 -22.09 1.99 3.01
CA THR A 772 -20.82 1.27 2.85
C THR A 772 -20.95 -0.18 3.29
N GLN A 773 -21.65 -0.46 4.39
CA GLN A 773 -21.88 -1.82 4.87
C GLN A 773 -22.79 -2.62 3.92
N ASP A 774 -23.88 -2.03 3.42
CA ASP A 774 -24.78 -2.67 2.45
C ASP A 774 -24.02 -3.06 1.17
N TYR A 775 -23.15 -2.17 0.69
CA TYR A 775 -22.30 -2.42 -0.47
C TYR A 775 -21.34 -3.61 -0.24
N LEU A 776 -20.64 -3.61 0.90
CA LEU A 776 -19.70 -4.67 1.25
C LEU A 776 -20.40 -6.03 1.47
N ASP A 777 -21.54 -6.04 2.14
CA ASP A 777 -22.34 -7.24 2.37
C ASP A 777 -22.82 -7.85 1.03
N ALA A 778 -23.36 -7.01 0.14
CA ALA A 778 -23.77 -7.44 -1.19
C ALA A 778 -22.58 -7.96 -2.03
N TYR A 779 -21.40 -7.36 -1.91
CA TYR A 779 -20.17 -7.86 -2.53
C TYR A 779 -19.82 -9.26 -2.03
N VAL A 780 -19.76 -9.47 -0.71
CA VAL A 780 -19.37 -10.77 -0.12
C VAL A 780 -20.37 -11.87 -0.47
N GLU A 781 -21.66 -11.61 -0.34
CA GLU A 781 -22.70 -12.58 -0.67
C GLU A 781 -22.69 -12.94 -2.16
N GLY A 782 -22.56 -11.93 -3.00
CA GLY A 782 -22.47 -12.09 -4.44
C GLY A 782 -21.20 -12.84 -4.87
N PHE A 783 -20.07 -12.55 -4.23
CA PHE A 783 -18.81 -13.25 -4.49
C PHE A 783 -18.94 -14.73 -4.16
N ASN A 784 -19.51 -15.05 -2.99
CA ASN A 784 -19.78 -16.43 -2.60
C ASN A 784 -20.71 -17.15 -3.59
N ARG A 785 -21.74 -16.47 -4.13
CA ARG A 785 -22.59 -17.01 -5.20
C ARG A 785 -21.76 -17.30 -6.46
N PHE A 786 -20.99 -16.32 -6.92
CA PHE A 786 -20.14 -16.45 -8.10
C PHE A 786 -19.14 -17.61 -8.01
N ILE A 787 -18.48 -17.79 -6.85
CA ILE A 787 -17.56 -18.91 -6.63
C ILE A 787 -18.27 -20.26 -6.68
N ARG A 788 -19.49 -20.37 -6.13
CA ARG A 788 -20.31 -21.59 -6.23
C ARG A 788 -20.68 -21.89 -7.68
N ASP A 789 -21.11 -20.88 -8.43
CA ASP A 789 -21.46 -21.01 -9.84
C ASP A 789 -20.27 -21.44 -10.69
N LEU A 790 -19.12 -20.79 -10.51
CA LEU A 790 -17.86 -21.21 -11.13
C LEU A 790 -17.48 -22.65 -10.78
N THR A 791 -17.70 -23.07 -9.53
CA THR A 791 -17.39 -24.44 -9.10
C THR A 791 -18.32 -25.46 -9.77
N ARG A 792 -19.62 -25.13 -9.89
CA ARG A 792 -20.60 -25.95 -10.63
C ARG A 792 -20.19 -26.09 -12.10
N ILE A 793 -19.92 -24.96 -12.76
CA ILE A 793 -19.45 -24.93 -14.15
C ILE A 793 -18.16 -25.72 -14.30
N ALA A 794 -17.16 -25.53 -13.44
CA ALA A 794 -15.87 -26.21 -13.58
C ALA A 794 -15.97 -27.73 -13.39
N SER A 795 -16.82 -28.19 -12.47
CA SER A 795 -16.89 -29.60 -12.05
C SER A 795 -17.84 -30.45 -12.91
N ALA A 796 -18.82 -29.83 -13.57
CA ALA A 796 -19.80 -30.53 -14.40
C ALA A 796 -19.14 -31.20 -15.61
N SER A 797 -19.38 -32.50 -15.74
CA SER A 797 -18.91 -33.37 -16.83
C SER A 797 -19.89 -34.53 -17.04
N ARG A 798 -19.84 -35.17 -18.22
CA ARG A 798 -20.71 -36.29 -18.62
C ARG A 798 -20.78 -37.43 -17.58
N LYS A 799 -19.68 -37.69 -16.84
CA LYS A 799 -19.57 -38.75 -15.80
C LYS A 799 -19.95 -38.29 -14.38
N SER A 800 -19.88 -37.00 -14.09
CA SER A 800 -20.09 -36.47 -12.72
C SER A 800 -21.56 -36.47 -12.28
N VAL A 801 -22.50 -36.29 -13.21
CA VAL A 801 -23.93 -36.20 -12.90
C VAL A 801 -24.60 -37.58 -12.82
N THR A 802 -24.10 -38.57 -13.56
CA THR A 802 -24.53 -39.98 -13.45
C THR A 802 -24.32 -40.51 -12.03
N LYS A 803 -23.21 -40.14 -11.36
CA LYS A 803 -22.96 -40.50 -9.94
C LYS A 803 -23.91 -39.81 -8.94
N ARG A 804 -24.37 -38.59 -9.23
CA ARG A 804 -25.25 -37.80 -8.34
C ARG A 804 -26.68 -38.36 -8.35
N GLN A 805 -27.16 -38.84 -9.51
CA GLN A 805 -28.45 -39.53 -9.62
C GLN A 805 -28.47 -40.92 -8.98
N ILE A 806 -27.34 -41.63 -8.94
CA ILE A 806 -27.24 -42.95 -8.26
C ILE A 806 -27.35 -42.80 -6.72
N LYS A 807 -26.86 -41.69 -6.14
CA LYS A 807 -26.97 -41.42 -4.69
C LYS A 807 -28.31 -40.80 -4.24
N GLY A 808 -29.14 -40.32 -5.18
CA GLY A 808 -30.40 -39.63 -4.89
C GLY A 808 -31.66 -40.49 -4.98
N LYS A 809 -31.56 -41.79 -5.30
CA LYS A 809 -32.70 -42.71 -5.22
C LYS A 809 -32.80 -43.24 -3.78
N PRO A 810 -33.93 -43.04 -3.05
CA PRO A 810 -34.14 -43.79 -1.83
C PRO A 810 -34.16 -45.29 -2.18
N ALA A 811 -33.49 -46.10 -1.38
CA ALA A 811 -33.58 -47.55 -1.50
C ALA A 811 -35.05 -47.95 -1.45
N ARG A 812 -35.50 -48.66 -2.49
CA ARG A 812 -36.80 -49.32 -2.49
C ARG A 812 -36.83 -50.44 -1.47
#